data_AF-A0A0E9NAG6-F1
#
_entry.id   AF-A0A0E9NAG6-F1
#
_cell.length_a   1.000
_cell.length_b   1.000
_cell.length_c   1.000
_cell.angle_alpha   90.00
_cell.angle_beta   90.00
_cell.angle_gamma   90.00
#
_symmetry.space_group_name_H-M   'P 1'
#
loop_
_entity.id
_entity.type
_entity.pdbx_description
1 polymer ?
#
loop_
_entity_poly.entity_id
_entity_poly.type
_entity_poly.pdbx_seq_one_letter_code
_entity_poly.pdbx_strand_id
1 'polypeptide(L)'
;MKALIRPFTRSIPSAVPRTVIRGQFQQIRHESTGWISTEQVAAQFNEHHVGKSYTRTQYLDANQIALLSCTLNRSDPSTLDPQQGTPVPPGWHLVYFTPRIMTSDLAPDGSDATFNPGKPFTRRMWAGGEMIFERDNELAIGDTVTETTVLESCDIKHGAKGGEMLVVGVKKTFENERGLAVTDKRNWVFLKAAKAAAAEGGKGKGEQKVVDDEARREAGKKVASDSKLQSASSNDTTPLSTRSVTQDPATLFRYSALTFNGHKIHYNTPWTQTQELHPDIVVHGPLNLTLLLDFWRDTHAKRIENLSLRALRSAEYDVKEEEDKAEPRIQRVKYRAMTPVYAGERYELKMRDVEGEGNTSELWVEKENGAVGMKASDSFNLPPATDAMIRGGGDQNGLASNNSRSMIMAPHADEAEFLPVTDESTQSLRGGGEGNRLAGKVAVVTGAGSGFGEAIAKKYAFEGAAVVCVDMNEKAAARVAGEIGGEKCISFKADVSNFKDWEALIKKCKEELGGIDILVNNAGTSHKNKPTLEVTEDEFDRVFAVNVKSIFHSVHAVMPLLIEQNRGGSIINTSSIGAHRPRPGLSWYNASKSAVTNVTKSLAAEYGPKGIRVNAILPLMAATGLIETFMGMENTEENRAKFVGNVPMGRLCTPEDVAKAALFLASDDSSFITGQQLEVDGGRGI
;
A
#
# COMPACT_ATOMS: atom_id res chain seq x y z
N MET A 1 33.88 21.83 5.35
CA MET A 1 32.73 21.50 4.48
C MET A 1 32.43 22.63 3.49
N LYS A 2 33.27 22.81 2.47
CA LYS A 2 33.03 23.74 1.34
C LYS A 2 33.16 23.02 -0.02
N ALA A 3 32.88 21.72 -0.05
CA ALA A 3 32.94 20.90 -1.24
C ALA A 3 31.88 19.79 -1.16
N LEU A 4 30.68 20.06 -1.69
CA LEU A 4 29.75 19.09 -2.29
C LEU A 4 28.44 19.80 -2.74
N ILE A 5 28.61 20.86 -3.52
CA ILE A 5 27.71 21.14 -4.65
C ILE A 5 28.67 21.28 -5.84
N ARG A 6 28.84 20.20 -6.61
CA ARG A 6 29.38 20.30 -7.97
C ARG A 6 28.20 20.13 -8.94
N PRO A 7 28.05 21.01 -9.93
CA PRO A 7 27.10 20.79 -11.01
C PRO A 7 27.59 19.61 -11.86
N PHE A 8 26.68 18.71 -12.24
CA PHE A 8 26.96 17.69 -13.24
C PHE A 8 27.22 18.37 -14.59
N THR A 9 28.50 18.49 -14.96
CA THR A 9 28.94 18.65 -16.35
C THR A 9 29.61 17.36 -16.79
N ARG A 10 28.87 16.51 -17.51
CA ARG A 10 29.45 15.56 -18.45
C ARG A 10 28.65 15.66 -19.75
N SER A 11 29.39 15.89 -20.83
CA SER A 11 28.94 16.00 -22.20
C SER A 11 28.17 14.77 -22.65
N ILE A 12 26.89 14.96 -22.98
CA ILE A 12 26.12 14.07 -23.86
C ILE A 12 26.20 14.68 -25.27
N PRO A 13 26.35 13.89 -26.34
CA PRO A 13 26.37 14.41 -27.71
C PRO A 13 25.09 15.17 -28.05
N SER A 14 25.25 16.11 -28.96
CA SER A 14 24.31 17.13 -29.40
C SER A 14 22.88 16.66 -29.76
N ALA A 15 21.95 17.56 -29.44
CA ALA A 15 20.63 17.80 -30.06
C ALA A 15 19.45 16.92 -29.62
N VAL A 16 18.82 17.32 -28.51
CA VAL A 16 17.36 17.28 -28.36
C VAL A 16 16.91 18.63 -27.78
N PRO A 17 16.02 19.41 -28.42
CA PRO A 17 15.61 20.70 -27.90
C PRO A 17 14.81 20.52 -26.60
N ARG A 18 15.33 21.02 -25.48
CA ARG A 18 14.55 21.17 -24.24
C ARG A 18 13.60 22.36 -24.39
N THR A 19 12.38 22.10 -24.86
CA THR A 19 11.28 23.06 -24.75
C THR A 19 10.78 23.06 -23.30
N VAL A 20 11.39 23.88 -22.45
CA VAL A 20 10.84 24.17 -21.11
C VAL A 20 9.66 25.11 -21.29
N ILE A 21 8.45 24.58 -21.33
CA ILE A 21 7.22 25.39 -21.36
C ILE A 21 6.95 25.86 -19.93
N ARG A 22 7.41 27.07 -19.60
CA ARG A 22 6.70 27.92 -18.62
C ARG A 22 5.40 28.36 -19.29
N GLY A 23 4.36 27.56 -19.16
CA GLY A 23 3.01 27.99 -19.52
C GLY A 23 2.63 29.13 -18.58
N GLN A 24 2.45 30.33 -19.12
CA GLN A 24 1.76 31.41 -18.42
C GLN A 24 0.32 30.97 -18.19
N PHE A 25 0.05 30.35 -17.04
CA PHE A 25 -1.32 30.12 -16.59
C PHE A 25 -1.85 31.44 -16.03
N GLN A 26 -2.49 32.23 -16.89
CA GLN A 26 -3.40 33.27 -16.43
C GLN A 26 -4.54 32.57 -15.67
N GLN A 27 -4.53 32.68 -14.34
CA GLN A 27 -5.75 32.54 -13.56
C GLN A 27 -6.75 33.57 -14.12
N ILE A 28 -7.73 33.10 -14.89
CA ILE A 28 -8.86 33.91 -15.29
C ILE A 28 -9.65 34.20 -14.00
N ARG A 29 -9.37 35.34 -13.37
CA ARG A 29 -10.27 35.95 -12.40
C ARG A 29 -11.44 36.54 -13.19
N HIS A 30 -12.50 35.76 -13.36
CA HIS A 30 -13.80 36.33 -13.73
C HIS A 30 -14.60 36.62 -12.47
N GLU A 31 -14.58 37.89 -12.08
CA GLU A 31 -15.71 38.52 -11.41
C GLU A 31 -16.78 38.78 -12.48
N SER A 32 -17.79 37.92 -12.57
CA SER A 32 -19.15 38.31 -12.98
C SER A 32 -20.13 37.14 -12.87
N THR A 33 -21.35 37.53 -12.52
CA THR A 33 -22.56 36.76 -12.31
C THR A 33 -23.08 36.09 -13.58
N GLY A 34 -23.20 34.75 -13.58
CA GLY A 34 -23.88 33.94 -14.61
C GLY A 34 -23.04 32.72 -15.01
N TRP A 35 -23.53 31.50 -14.75
CA TRP A 35 -22.86 30.29 -15.22
C TRP A 35 -22.97 30.23 -16.75
N ILE A 36 -21.85 30.09 -17.47
CA ILE A 36 -21.83 29.84 -18.92
C ILE A 36 -22.52 28.49 -19.24
N SER A 37 -23.11 28.38 -20.43
CA SER A 37 -23.85 27.17 -20.83
C SER A 37 -22.94 25.96 -21.03
N THR A 38 -23.52 24.75 -21.00
CA THR A 38 -22.75 23.50 -21.22
C THR A 38 -22.07 23.50 -22.59
N GLU A 39 -22.73 24.05 -23.61
CA GLU A 39 -22.19 24.25 -24.96
C GLU A 39 -20.99 25.17 -24.95
N GLN A 40 -21.05 26.28 -24.21
CA GLN A 40 -19.93 27.21 -24.09
C GLN A 40 -18.72 26.57 -23.39
N VAL A 41 -18.94 25.78 -22.33
CA VAL A 41 -17.85 25.06 -21.65
C VAL A 41 -17.20 24.04 -22.58
N ALA A 42 -18.00 23.25 -23.31
CA ALA A 42 -17.48 22.26 -24.25
C ALA A 42 -16.72 22.91 -25.41
N ALA A 43 -17.26 23.99 -25.99
CA ALA A 43 -16.62 24.74 -27.07
C ALA A 43 -15.28 25.34 -26.63
N GLN A 44 -15.23 25.98 -25.45
CA GLN A 44 -13.99 26.51 -24.89
C GLN A 44 -12.96 25.40 -24.66
N PHE A 45 -13.36 24.26 -24.10
CA PHE A 45 -12.45 23.14 -23.89
C PHE A 45 -11.88 22.60 -25.20
N ASN A 46 -12.73 22.41 -26.21
CA ASN A 46 -12.31 21.95 -27.54
C ASN A 46 -11.31 22.93 -28.17
N GLU A 47 -11.60 24.23 -28.15
CA GLU A 47 -10.70 25.27 -28.68
C GLU A 47 -9.34 25.27 -27.97
N HIS A 48 -9.32 25.10 -26.65
CA HIS A 48 -8.08 25.24 -25.87
C HIS A 48 -7.24 23.96 -25.84
N HIS A 49 -7.83 22.77 -25.98
CA HIS A 49 -7.11 21.52 -25.74
C HIS A 49 -7.20 20.47 -26.85
N VAL A 50 -8.28 20.42 -27.63
CA VAL A 50 -8.44 19.36 -28.63
C VAL A 50 -7.45 19.53 -29.78
N GLY A 51 -6.87 18.41 -30.22
CA GLY A 51 -5.84 18.38 -31.26
C GLY A 51 -4.43 18.77 -30.78
N LYS A 52 -4.28 19.26 -29.55
CA LYS A 52 -2.95 19.48 -28.95
C LYS A 52 -2.39 18.16 -28.43
N SER A 53 -1.10 17.93 -28.69
CA SER A 53 -0.36 16.78 -28.17
C SER A 53 0.57 17.18 -27.03
N TYR A 54 0.70 16.28 -26.06
CA TYR A 54 1.58 16.42 -24.91
C TYR A 54 2.44 15.17 -24.81
N THR A 55 3.76 15.34 -24.83
CA THR A 55 4.69 14.22 -24.79
C THR A 55 5.49 14.22 -23.50
N ARG A 56 5.78 13.03 -22.97
CA ARG A 56 6.71 12.84 -21.88
C ARG A 56 7.39 11.49 -21.99
N THR A 57 8.60 11.39 -21.45
CA THR A 57 9.38 10.17 -21.48
C THR A 57 9.61 9.66 -20.06
N GLN A 58 9.52 8.35 -19.88
CA GLN A 58 9.81 7.66 -18.62
C GLN A 58 10.58 6.37 -18.90
N TYR A 59 11.58 6.11 -18.06
CA TYR A 59 12.23 4.79 -17.95
C TYR A 59 11.34 3.86 -17.12
N LEU A 60 11.02 2.67 -17.62
CA LEU A 60 10.20 1.69 -16.92
C LEU A 60 11.06 0.87 -15.95
N ASP A 61 11.05 1.26 -14.67
CA ASP A 61 11.79 0.58 -13.60
C ASP A 61 11.04 -0.63 -13.01
N ALA A 62 11.79 -1.62 -12.53
CA ALA A 62 11.24 -2.85 -11.94
C ALA A 62 10.38 -2.60 -10.69
N ASN A 63 10.73 -1.58 -9.89
CA ASN A 63 10.12 -1.34 -8.59
C ASN A 63 8.64 -0.99 -8.70
N GLN A 64 8.24 -0.23 -9.71
CA GLN A 64 6.84 0.16 -9.89
C GLN A 64 5.91 -1.05 -10.07
N ILE A 65 6.31 -2.05 -10.85
CA ILE A 65 5.50 -3.27 -11.04
C ILE A 65 5.68 -4.29 -9.91
N ALA A 66 6.82 -4.29 -9.22
CA ALA A 66 7.02 -5.07 -8.00
C ALA A 66 6.00 -4.65 -6.91
N LEU A 67 5.87 -3.34 -6.68
CA LEU A 67 4.92 -2.78 -5.73
C LEU A 67 3.46 -2.99 -6.17
N LEU A 68 3.18 -2.94 -7.48
CA LEU A 68 1.86 -3.32 -8.00
C LEU A 68 1.57 -4.79 -7.72
N SER A 69 2.53 -5.69 -7.94
CA SER A 69 2.37 -7.12 -7.64
C SER A 69 2.04 -7.37 -6.17
N CYS A 70 2.72 -6.65 -5.26
CA CYS A 70 2.39 -6.67 -3.83
C CYS A 70 0.99 -6.14 -3.54
N THR A 71 0.60 -5.06 -4.21
CA THR A 71 -0.73 -4.44 -4.06
C THR A 71 -1.84 -5.38 -4.52
N LEU A 72 -1.56 -6.23 -5.51
CA LEU A 72 -2.49 -7.24 -6.03
C LEU A 72 -2.36 -8.60 -5.32
N ASN A 73 -1.47 -8.74 -4.32
CA ASN A 73 -1.15 -9.99 -3.63
C ASN A 73 -0.73 -11.14 -4.57
N ARG A 74 0.14 -10.86 -5.56
CA ARG A 74 0.52 -11.83 -6.62
C ARG A 74 1.90 -12.47 -6.50
N SER A 75 2.84 -11.87 -5.78
CA SER A 75 4.23 -12.37 -5.68
C SER A 75 4.70 -12.49 -4.24
N ASP A 76 5.62 -13.42 -4.00
CA ASP A 76 6.44 -13.44 -2.79
C ASP A 76 7.34 -12.19 -2.77
N PRO A 77 7.28 -11.35 -1.72
CA PRO A 77 8.10 -10.15 -1.64
C PRO A 77 9.60 -10.36 -1.78
N SER A 78 10.12 -11.57 -1.54
CA SER A 78 11.55 -11.86 -1.62
C SER A 78 12.11 -12.07 -3.03
N THR A 79 11.28 -12.13 -4.08
CA THR A 79 11.71 -12.39 -5.47
C THR A 79 11.29 -11.26 -6.44
N LEU A 80 11.07 -10.06 -5.89
CA LEU A 80 10.19 -9.05 -6.49
C LEU A 80 10.77 -8.20 -7.60
N ASP A 81 12.08 -8.16 -7.82
CA ASP A 81 12.67 -7.27 -8.82
C ASP A 81 12.75 -7.98 -10.18
N PRO A 82 11.76 -7.79 -11.09
CA PRO A 82 11.84 -8.35 -12.43
C PRO A 82 13.09 -7.87 -13.14
N GLN A 83 13.73 -8.79 -13.84
CA GLN A 83 14.95 -8.51 -14.59
C GLN A 83 14.67 -7.53 -15.74
N GLN A 84 15.72 -6.81 -16.16
CA GLN A 84 15.66 -6.01 -17.38
C GLN A 84 15.24 -6.88 -18.58
N GLY A 85 14.34 -6.37 -19.41
CA GLY A 85 13.72 -7.11 -20.51
C GLY A 85 12.44 -7.85 -20.13
N THR A 86 12.05 -7.92 -18.85
CA THR A 86 10.77 -8.53 -18.44
C THR A 86 9.59 -7.77 -19.07
N PRO A 87 8.69 -8.43 -19.81
CA PRO A 87 7.52 -7.77 -20.39
C PRO A 87 6.59 -7.18 -19.33
N VAL A 88 6.08 -5.97 -19.58
CA VAL A 88 5.07 -5.31 -18.75
C VAL A 88 3.69 -5.81 -19.17
N PRO A 89 2.93 -6.47 -18.28
CA PRO A 89 1.66 -7.06 -18.70
C PRO A 89 0.61 -6.01 -19.11
N PRO A 90 -0.34 -6.37 -20.00
CA PRO A 90 -1.50 -5.52 -20.32
C PRO A 90 -2.21 -5.00 -19.06
N GLY A 91 -2.47 -3.68 -19.03
CA GLY A 91 -3.06 -3.00 -17.88
C GLY A 91 -2.10 -2.65 -16.74
N TRP A 92 -0.89 -3.22 -16.69
CA TRP A 92 0.11 -2.87 -15.66
C TRP A 92 0.86 -1.58 -16.01
N HIS A 93 0.93 -1.22 -17.29
CA HIS A 93 1.51 0.07 -17.70
C HIS A 93 0.78 1.29 -17.09
N LEU A 94 -0.44 1.11 -16.57
CA LEU A 94 -1.25 2.17 -15.95
C LEU A 94 -0.65 2.75 -14.65
N VAL A 95 0.27 2.04 -13.99
CA VAL A 95 1.00 2.57 -12.83
C VAL A 95 2.24 3.38 -13.21
N TYR A 96 2.61 3.42 -14.48
CA TYR A 96 3.62 4.34 -14.99
C TYR A 96 2.98 5.63 -15.51
N PHE A 97 3.84 6.57 -15.89
CA PHE A 97 3.45 7.87 -16.39
C PHE A 97 2.53 8.58 -15.39
N THR A 98 2.92 8.55 -14.12
CA THR A 98 2.18 9.21 -13.04
C THR A 98 2.22 10.74 -13.21
N PRO A 99 1.15 11.47 -12.88
CA PRO A 99 1.10 12.91 -13.06
C PRO A 99 2.14 13.61 -12.18
N ARG A 100 2.91 14.53 -12.75
CA ARG A 100 3.89 15.37 -12.01
C ARG A 100 3.30 16.73 -11.72
N ILE A 101 2.20 16.74 -10.97
CA ILE A 101 1.45 17.95 -10.62
C ILE A 101 1.75 18.35 -9.17
N MET A 102 1.87 19.66 -8.91
CA MET A 102 2.04 20.15 -7.55
C MET A 102 0.71 20.05 -6.79
N THR A 103 0.77 19.83 -5.48
CA THR A 103 -0.44 19.77 -4.63
C THR A 103 -1.29 21.04 -4.72
N SER A 104 -0.66 22.20 -4.96
CA SER A 104 -1.35 23.49 -5.17
C SER A 104 -2.22 23.55 -6.41
N ASP A 105 -1.97 22.67 -7.38
CA ASP A 105 -2.60 22.68 -8.70
C ASP A 105 -3.69 21.58 -8.82
N LEU A 106 -3.90 20.79 -7.77
CA LEU A 106 -4.97 19.80 -7.70
C LEU A 106 -6.34 20.47 -7.60
N ALA A 107 -7.35 19.84 -8.20
CA ALA A 107 -8.74 20.23 -8.01
C ALA A 107 -9.17 20.01 -6.53
N PRO A 108 -10.29 20.61 -6.08
CA PRO A 108 -10.77 20.43 -4.70
C PRO A 108 -11.05 18.97 -4.30
N ASP A 109 -11.38 18.11 -5.27
CA ASP A 109 -11.55 16.67 -5.09
C ASP A 109 -10.21 15.91 -5.06
N GLY A 110 -9.08 16.60 -5.24
CA GLY A 110 -7.73 16.03 -5.30
C GLY A 110 -7.35 15.43 -6.65
N SER A 111 -8.20 15.55 -7.68
CA SER A 111 -7.90 15.09 -9.03
C SER A 111 -6.92 16.01 -9.75
N ASP A 112 -6.14 15.46 -10.68
CA ASP A 112 -5.33 16.24 -11.62
C ASP A 112 -6.24 17.12 -12.48
N ALA A 113 -6.04 18.44 -12.39
CA ALA A 113 -6.86 19.44 -13.05
C ALA A 113 -6.34 19.89 -14.43
N THR A 114 -5.22 19.33 -14.91
CA THR A 114 -4.53 19.75 -16.15
C THR A 114 -5.46 19.80 -17.37
N PHE A 115 -6.43 18.88 -17.42
CA PHE A 115 -7.39 18.75 -18.53
C PHE A 115 -8.84 18.68 -18.02
N ASN A 116 -9.16 19.43 -16.97
CA ASN A 116 -10.53 19.52 -16.47
C ASN A 116 -11.30 20.63 -17.19
N PRO A 117 -12.55 20.37 -17.66
CA PRO A 117 -13.43 21.41 -18.15
C PRO A 117 -13.72 22.49 -17.10
N GLY A 118 -14.16 23.65 -17.58
CA GLY A 118 -14.59 24.74 -16.70
C GLY A 118 -15.76 24.35 -15.79
N LYS A 119 -15.94 25.14 -14.72
CA LYS A 119 -17.11 25.09 -13.85
C LYS A 119 -18.41 25.14 -14.69
N PRO A 120 -19.47 24.39 -14.33
CA PRO A 120 -19.68 23.62 -13.10
C PRO A 120 -19.22 22.15 -13.12
N PHE A 121 -18.57 21.68 -14.19
CA PHE A 121 -18.20 20.26 -14.40
C PHE A 121 -16.95 19.85 -13.62
N THR A 122 -17.12 19.69 -12.31
CA THR A 122 -16.01 19.53 -11.35
C THR A 122 -15.80 18.09 -10.89
N ARG A 123 -16.76 17.19 -11.11
CA ARG A 123 -16.68 15.80 -10.68
C ARG A 123 -16.16 14.93 -11.82
N ARG A 124 -14.98 14.34 -11.68
CA ARG A 124 -14.32 13.55 -12.74
C ARG A 124 -14.47 12.05 -12.50
N MET A 125 -14.86 11.30 -13.53
CA MET A 125 -14.97 9.84 -13.49
C MET A 125 -14.30 9.17 -14.69
N TRP A 126 -13.77 7.97 -14.46
CA TRP A 126 -13.27 7.10 -15.53
C TRP A 126 -14.39 6.21 -16.05
N ALA A 127 -14.76 6.35 -17.33
CA ALA A 127 -16.00 5.78 -17.85
C ALA A 127 -15.80 4.59 -18.79
N GLY A 128 -14.63 4.44 -19.39
CA GLY A 128 -14.35 3.38 -20.35
C GLY A 128 -13.35 3.78 -21.42
N GLY A 129 -13.10 2.89 -22.36
CA GLY A 129 -12.09 3.09 -23.37
C GLY A 129 -11.80 1.86 -24.21
N GLU A 130 -10.71 1.95 -24.97
CA GLU A 130 -10.14 0.89 -25.77
C GLU A 130 -8.62 0.93 -25.62
N MET A 131 -8.00 -0.20 -25.28
CA MET A 131 -6.56 -0.37 -25.37
C MET A 131 -6.23 -1.33 -26.49
N ILE A 132 -5.18 -1.02 -27.24
CA ILE A 132 -4.61 -1.82 -28.32
C ILE A 132 -3.14 -2.05 -27.96
N PHE A 133 -2.71 -3.31 -27.99
CA PHE A 133 -1.35 -3.76 -27.69
C PHE A 133 -0.74 -4.31 -28.97
N GLU A 134 0.41 -3.76 -29.37
CA GLU A 134 1.11 -4.20 -30.58
C GLU A 134 1.71 -5.59 -30.38
N ARG A 135 1.47 -6.49 -31.34
CA ARG A 135 1.84 -7.90 -31.22
C ARG A 135 3.35 -8.11 -31.16
N ASP A 136 4.07 -7.39 -32.01
CA ASP A 136 5.50 -7.59 -32.23
C ASP A 136 6.36 -6.60 -31.43
N ASN A 137 5.73 -5.76 -30.60
CA ASN A 137 6.42 -4.80 -29.77
C ASN A 137 5.72 -4.57 -28.42
N GLU A 138 6.24 -5.21 -27.38
CA GLU A 138 5.75 -5.04 -26.01
C GLU A 138 6.59 -4.01 -25.24
N LEU A 139 5.96 -3.40 -24.23
CA LEU A 139 6.68 -2.64 -23.21
C LEU A 139 7.41 -3.63 -22.30
N ALA A 140 8.66 -3.33 -21.95
CA ALA A 140 9.45 -4.15 -21.05
C ALA A 140 10.17 -3.30 -19.99
N ILE A 141 10.53 -3.93 -18.87
CA ILE A 141 11.38 -3.31 -17.85
C ILE A 141 12.73 -2.95 -18.45
N GLY A 142 13.14 -1.70 -18.24
CA GLY A 142 14.32 -1.12 -18.85
C GLY A 142 14.07 -0.37 -20.15
N ASP A 143 12.87 -0.43 -20.72
CA ASP A 143 12.53 0.44 -21.85
C ASP A 143 12.48 1.91 -21.40
N THR A 144 13.03 2.79 -22.24
CA THR A 144 12.71 4.22 -22.19
C THR A 144 11.52 4.46 -23.11
N VAL A 145 10.38 4.83 -22.54
CA VAL A 145 9.11 4.92 -23.26
C VAL A 145 8.67 6.37 -23.34
N THR A 146 8.20 6.79 -24.51
CA THR A 146 7.58 8.10 -24.74
C THR A 146 6.07 7.93 -24.82
N GLU A 147 5.36 8.66 -23.95
CA GLU A 147 3.91 8.73 -23.92
C GLU A 147 3.46 10.03 -24.59
N THR A 148 2.60 9.92 -25.60
CA THR A 148 1.96 11.05 -26.29
C THR A 148 0.47 11.08 -25.97
N THR A 149 0.02 12.07 -25.21
CA THR A 149 -1.41 12.36 -24.97
C THR A 149 -1.95 13.30 -26.03
N VAL A 150 -3.10 12.99 -26.62
CA VAL A 150 -3.91 13.88 -27.46
C VAL A 150 -5.34 13.91 -26.91
N LEU A 151 -5.90 15.10 -26.69
CA LEU A 151 -7.34 15.21 -26.44
C LEU A 151 -8.08 15.21 -27.78
N GLU A 152 -8.96 14.25 -27.97
CA GLU A 152 -9.65 14.00 -29.25
C GLU A 152 -10.98 14.75 -29.34
N SER A 153 -11.73 14.84 -28.23
CA SER A 153 -13.02 15.53 -28.20
C SER A 153 -13.41 15.94 -26.78
N CYS A 154 -14.37 16.86 -26.68
CA CYS A 154 -15.19 17.12 -25.50
C CYS A 154 -16.65 17.22 -25.95
N ASP A 155 -17.39 16.13 -25.76
CA ASP A 155 -18.76 15.94 -26.23
C ASP A 155 -19.77 16.09 -25.10
N ILE A 156 -20.90 16.73 -25.39
CA ILE A 156 -22.01 16.86 -24.45
C ILE A 156 -22.87 15.60 -24.56
N LYS A 157 -23.09 14.91 -23.44
CA LYS A 157 -24.03 13.79 -23.35
C LYS A 157 -25.07 14.03 -22.27
N HIS A 158 -26.19 13.34 -22.40
CA HIS A 158 -27.27 13.37 -21.43
C HIS A 158 -27.28 12.04 -20.67
N GLY A 159 -27.16 12.10 -19.35
CA GLY A 159 -27.29 10.94 -18.49
C GLY A 159 -28.72 10.39 -18.49
N ALA A 160 -28.88 9.13 -18.08
CA ALA A 160 -30.18 8.45 -18.06
C ALA A 160 -31.27 9.16 -17.24
N LYS A 161 -30.89 10.03 -16.29
CA LYS A 161 -31.80 10.85 -15.47
C LYS A 161 -31.93 12.30 -15.95
N GLY A 162 -31.53 12.61 -17.20
CA GLY A 162 -31.66 13.93 -17.82
C GLY A 162 -30.60 14.96 -17.44
N GLY A 163 -29.56 14.58 -16.67
CA GLY A 163 -28.46 15.47 -16.33
C GLY A 163 -27.42 15.57 -17.45
N GLU A 164 -26.95 16.77 -17.77
CA GLU A 164 -25.86 17.00 -18.72
C GLU A 164 -24.51 16.55 -18.15
N MET A 165 -23.68 15.95 -18.99
CA MET A 165 -22.31 15.54 -18.69
C MET A 165 -21.40 15.83 -19.87
N LEU A 166 -20.13 16.13 -19.60
CA LEU A 166 -19.10 16.23 -20.63
C LEU A 166 -18.34 14.91 -20.71
N VAL A 167 -18.11 14.43 -21.92
CA VAL A 167 -17.28 13.25 -22.21
C VAL A 167 -16.07 13.71 -23.00
N VAL A 168 -14.91 13.65 -22.37
CA VAL A 168 -13.64 14.01 -22.98
C VAL A 168 -12.95 12.75 -23.48
N GLY A 169 -12.75 12.67 -24.79
CA GLY A 169 -11.98 11.62 -25.46
C GLY A 169 -10.48 11.92 -25.35
N VAL A 170 -9.71 10.93 -24.89
CA VAL A 170 -8.25 11.05 -24.69
C VAL A 170 -7.58 9.88 -25.36
N LYS A 171 -6.61 10.13 -26.23
CA LYS A 171 -5.75 9.10 -26.81
C LYS A 171 -4.35 9.24 -26.25
N LYS A 172 -3.78 8.13 -25.78
CA LYS A 172 -2.40 8.01 -25.36
C LYS A 172 -1.71 6.96 -26.24
N THR A 173 -0.54 7.28 -26.77
CA THR A 173 0.33 6.29 -27.41
C THR A 173 1.60 6.14 -26.60
N PHE A 174 2.11 4.91 -26.51
CA PHE A 174 3.33 4.57 -25.79
C PHE A 174 4.30 3.92 -26.78
N GLU A 175 5.43 4.60 -27.01
CA GLU A 175 6.45 4.21 -27.97
C GLU A 175 7.78 3.97 -27.25
N ASN A 176 8.41 2.83 -27.51
CA ASN A 176 9.77 2.52 -27.08
C ASN A 176 10.72 2.60 -28.30
N GLU A 177 11.98 2.17 -28.13
CA GLU A 177 12.98 2.18 -29.22
C GLU A 177 12.58 1.32 -30.43
N ARG A 178 11.68 0.34 -30.24
CA ARG A 178 11.17 -0.56 -31.28
C ARG A 178 9.92 0.00 -31.98
N GLY A 179 9.41 1.15 -31.56
CA GLY A 179 8.23 1.82 -32.12
C GLY A 179 7.03 1.81 -31.18
N LEU A 180 5.83 1.88 -31.75
CA LEU A 180 4.57 1.84 -30.99
C LEU A 180 4.40 0.49 -30.30
N ALA A 181 4.01 0.53 -29.02
CA ALA A 181 3.73 -0.68 -28.23
C ALA A 181 2.29 -0.71 -27.71
N VAL A 182 1.75 0.45 -27.30
CA VAL A 182 0.38 0.55 -26.77
C VAL A 182 -0.32 1.79 -27.29
N THR A 183 -1.57 1.64 -27.72
CA THR A 183 -2.52 2.75 -27.89
C THR A 183 -3.65 2.62 -26.88
N ASP A 184 -3.84 3.62 -26.05
CA ASP A 184 -4.86 3.67 -25.00
C ASP A 184 -5.79 4.86 -25.20
N LYS A 185 -7.02 4.57 -25.60
CA LYS A 185 -8.10 5.54 -25.77
C LYS A 185 -9.01 5.48 -24.55
N ARG A 186 -9.20 6.60 -23.88
CA ARG A 186 -9.99 6.73 -22.65
C ARG A 186 -11.09 7.77 -22.81
N ASN A 187 -12.21 7.52 -22.14
CA ASN A 187 -13.26 8.50 -21.95
C ASN A 187 -13.25 8.97 -20.49
N TRP A 188 -13.04 10.27 -20.29
CA TRP A 188 -13.27 10.93 -19.01
C TRP A 188 -14.64 11.56 -18.99
N VAL A 189 -15.40 11.28 -17.94
CA VAL A 189 -16.72 11.87 -17.73
C VAL A 189 -16.62 12.95 -16.68
N PHE A 190 -17.16 14.13 -16.99
CA PHE A 190 -17.28 15.22 -16.05
C PHE A 190 -18.76 15.52 -15.76
N LEU A 191 -19.11 15.48 -14.47
CA LEU A 191 -20.44 15.79 -13.98
C LEU A 191 -20.44 17.14 -13.26
N LYS A 192 -21.59 17.81 -13.24
CA LYS A 192 -21.79 19.01 -12.43
C LYS A 192 -21.63 18.66 -10.94
N ALA A 193 -21.15 19.63 -10.14
CA ALA A 193 -21.10 19.48 -8.68
C ALA A 193 -22.46 19.01 -8.13
N ALA A 194 -22.46 18.12 -7.14
CA ALA A 194 -23.69 17.73 -6.47
C ALA A 194 -24.29 18.97 -5.78
N LYS A 195 -25.60 19.20 -5.92
CA LYS A 195 -26.28 20.20 -5.11
C LYS A 195 -26.25 19.69 -3.66
N ALA A 196 -25.57 20.42 -2.77
CA ALA A 196 -25.69 20.17 -1.34
C ALA A 196 -27.19 20.21 -0.97
N ALA A 197 -27.68 19.15 -0.31
CA ALA A 197 -29.03 19.18 0.24
C ALA A 197 -29.10 20.38 1.20
N ALA A 198 -29.98 21.33 0.91
CA ALA A 198 -30.14 22.55 1.68
C ALA A 198 -30.49 22.19 3.13
N ALA A 199 -29.62 22.59 4.05
CA ALA A 199 -29.95 22.72 5.45
C ALA A 199 -30.89 23.93 5.59
N GLU A 200 -32.20 23.71 5.61
CA GLU A 200 -33.19 24.69 6.05
C GLU A 200 -34.02 24.10 7.19
N GLY A 201 -34.29 24.93 8.20
CA GLY A 201 -34.53 24.54 9.57
C GLY A 201 -35.95 24.12 9.93
N GLY A 202 -36.07 23.46 11.09
CA GLY A 202 -37.35 23.14 11.72
C GLY A 202 -37.14 22.57 13.13
N LYS A 203 -37.58 23.32 14.15
CA LYS A 203 -37.53 22.98 15.58
C LYS A 203 -38.31 21.70 15.92
N GLY A 204 -37.87 20.93 16.93
CA GLY A 204 -38.78 20.06 17.68
C GLY A 204 -38.14 18.84 18.35
N LYS A 205 -38.40 18.71 19.65
CA LYS A 205 -38.04 17.63 20.59
C LYS A 205 -38.35 16.20 20.08
N GLY A 206 -37.60 15.21 20.57
CA GLY A 206 -38.09 13.83 20.69
C GLY A 206 -37.02 12.74 20.59
N GLU A 207 -36.71 12.13 21.73
CA GLU A 207 -36.28 10.74 21.95
C GLU A 207 -35.70 9.92 20.78
N GLN A 208 -34.45 9.49 20.93
CA GLN A 208 -33.78 8.55 20.04
C GLN A 208 -34.25 7.12 20.37
N LYS A 209 -35.34 6.69 19.73
CA LYS A 209 -35.75 5.28 19.65
C LYS A 209 -34.84 4.55 18.66
N VAL A 210 -34.24 3.46 19.14
CA VAL A 210 -33.68 2.37 18.33
C VAL A 210 -34.80 1.80 17.45
N VAL A 211 -34.60 1.77 16.13
CA VAL A 211 -35.48 1.06 15.19
C VAL A 211 -34.64 0.34 14.13
N ASP A 212 -35.03 -0.91 13.91
CA ASP A 212 -34.40 -2.03 13.23
C ASP A 212 -33.79 -1.83 11.83
N ASP A 213 -32.73 -2.61 11.59
CA ASP A 213 -31.97 -2.83 10.36
C ASP A 213 -32.78 -3.44 9.19
N GLU A 214 -34.04 -3.83 9.38
CA GLU A 214 -34.85 -4.48 8.33
C GLU A 214 -35.46 -3.50 7.33
N ALA A 215 -35.79 -2.26 7.72
CA ALA A 215 -36.43 -1.29 6.82
C ALA A 215 -35.48 -0.71 5.74
N ARG A 216 -34.16 -0.86 5.91
CA ARG A 216 -33.16 -0.41 4.91
C ARG A 216 -32.98 -1.36 3.74
N ARG A 217 -33.44 -2.63 3.86
CA ARG A 217 -33.35 -3.63 2.77
C ARG A 217 -34.41 -3.46 1.68
N GLU A 218 -35.53 -2.79 1.96
CA GLU A 218 -36.64 -2.67 0.97
C GLU A 218 -36.57 -1.44 0.07
N ALA A 219 -35.84 -0.38 0.45
CA ALA A 219 -35.74 0.84 -0.36
C ALA A 219 -34.85 0.69 -1.62
N GLY A 220 -34.07 -0.39 -1.72
CA GLY A 220 -33.21 -0.70 -2.88
C GLY A 220 -33.91 -1.36 -4.07
N LYS A 221 -35.21 -1.68 -3.99
CA LYS A 221 -35.93 -2.49 -4.99
C LYS A 221 -36.69 -1.72 -6.08
N LYS A 222 -36.61 -0.39 -6.15
CA LYS A 222 -37.39 0.40 -7.13
C LYS A 222 -36.58 1.44 -7.90
N VAL A 223 -35.59 1.02 -8.70
CA VAL A 223 -35.26 1.69 -9.98
C VAL A 223 -34.54 0.67 -10.88
N ALA A 224 -35.30 -0.16 -11.58
CA ALA A 224 -34.80 -0.95 -12.70
C ALA A 224 -35.94 -1.14 -13.69
N SER A 225 -36.00 -0.29 -14.71
CA SER A 225 -36.71 -0.59 -15.95
C SER A 225 -36.16 0.25 -17.09
N ASP A 226 -35.89 -0.47 -18.18
CA ASP A 226 -35.66 -0.04 -19.56
C ASP A 226 -34.32 0.60 -19.96
N SER A 227 -33.47 -0.24 -20.56
CA SER A 227 -33.14 -0.08 -21.98
C SER A 227 -32.65 -1.40 -22.59
N LYS A 228 -33.38 -1.85 -23.61
CA LYS A 228 -33.15 -3.04 -24.42
C LYS A 228 -31.82 -2.98 -25.19
N LEU A 229 -30.99 -4.01 -25.03
CA LEU A 229 -30.31 -4.64 -26.17
C LEU A 229 -30.61 -6.14 -26.10
N GLN A 230 -30.80 -6.72 -27.28
CA GLN A 230 -31.54 -7.96 -27.52
C GLN A 230 -30.98 -9.18 -26.77
N SER A 231 -31.91 -9.95 -26.21
CA SER A 231 -31.71 -11.32 -25.77
C SER A 231 -31.39 -12.21 -26.98
N ALA A 232 -30.17 -12.73 -27.04
CA ALA A 232 -29.90 -13.94 -27.80
C ALA A 232 -30.25 -15.16 -26.94
N SER A 233 -30.86 -16.13 -27.60
CA SER A 233 -31.52 -17.31 -27.07
C SER A 233 -30.61 -18.23 -26.25
N SER A 234 -31.23 -18.83 -25.23
CA SER A 234 -30.83 -20.04 -24.53
C SER A 234 -30.32 -21.15 -25.46
N ASN A 235 -29.02 -21.41 -25.41
CA ASN A 235 -28.35 -22.73 -25.46
C ASN A 235 -26.82 -22.52 -25.45
N ASP A 236 -26.30 -21.73 -24.51
CA ASP A 236 -24.88 -21.37 -24.50
C ASP A 236 -24.12 -22.28 -23.54
N THR A 237 -23.43 -23.28 -24.09
CA THR A 237 -22.65 -24.32 -23.37
C THR A 237 -21.24 -23.88 -23.00
N THR A 238 -20.88 -22.60 -23.19
CA THR A 238 -19.52 -22.11 -22.93
C THR A 238 -19.18 -22.01 -21.44
N PRO A 239 -17.99 -22.47 -21.00
CA PRO A 239 -17.62 -22.48 -19.58
C PRO A 239 -17.47 -21.06 -19.01
N LEU A 240 -18.21 -20.77 -17.93
CA LEU A 240 -18.05 -19.53 -17.17
C LEU A 240 -16.91 -19.66 -16.16
N SER A 241 -15.89 -18.80 -16.28
CA SER A 241 -14.81 -18.69 -15.29
C SER A 241 -15.13 -17.58 -14.30
N THR A 242 -14.84 -17.78 -13.01
CA THR A 242 -15.12 -16.79 -11.96
C THR A 242 -13.98 -16.69 -10.93
N ARG A 243 -13.70 -15.48 -10.43
CA ARG A 243 -12.79 -15.22 -9.30
C ARG A 243 -13.42 -14.20 -8.35
N SER A 244 -13.50 -14.55 -7.08
CA SER A 244 -13.99 -13.61 -6.06
C SER A 244 -12.90 -12.65 -5.61
N VAL A 245 -13.26 -11.38 -5.45
CA VAL A 245 -12.36 -10.28 -5.09
C VAL A 245 -13.03 -9.40 -4.03
N THR A 246 -12.21 -8.84 -3.14
CA THR A 246 -12.61 -7.79 -2.21
C THR A 246 -11.44 -6.83 -2.08
N GLN A 247 -11.69 -5.54 -2.24
CA GLN A 247 -10.66 -4.50 -2.13
C GLN A 247 -10.85 -3.76 -0.82
N ASP A 248 -9.84 -3.72 0.02
CA ASP A 248 -9.87 -2.97 1.27
C ASP A 248 -9.30 -1.54 1.10
N PRO A 249 -9.50 -0.65 2.08
CA PRO A 249 -8.96 0.70 2.02
C PRO A 249 -7.43 0.77 1.86
N ALA A 250 -6.67 -0.20 2.36
CA ALA A 250 -5.22 -0.22 2.24
C ALA A 250 -4.80 -0.54 0.80
N THR A 251 -5.48 -1.44 0.11
CA THR A 251 -5.25 -1.71 -1.31
C THR A 251 -5.58 -0.48 -2.17
N LEU A 252 -6.70 0.20 -1.89
CA LEU A 252 -7.05 1.43 -2.59
C LEU A 252 -6.01 2.54 -2.34
N PHE A 253 -5.55 2.70 -1.11
CA PHE A 253 -4.48 3.64 -0.78
C PHE A 253 -3.18 3.32 -1.53
N ARG A 254 -2.74 2.05 -1.51
CA ARG A 254 -1.52 1.60 -2.22
C ARG A 254 -1.62 1.85 -3.72
N TYR A 255 -2.76 1.53 -4.34
CA TYR A 255 -2.97 1.80 -5.76
C TYR A 255 -3.00 3.30 -6.09
N SER A 256 -3.60 4.12 -5.22
CA SER A 256 -3.55 5.58 -5.32
C SER A 256 -2.11 6.11 -5.21
N ALA A 257 -1.29 5.56 -4.31
CA ALA A 257 0.12 5.94 -4.19
C ALA A 257 0.91 5.55 -5.45
N LEU A 258 0.71 4.33 -5.97
CA LEU A 258 1.36 3.86 -7.20
C LEU A 258 1.02 4.71 -8.41
N THR A 259 -0.24 5.07 -8.57
CA THR A 259 -0.70 5.89 -9.70
C THR A 259 -0.52 7.40 -9.47
N PHE A 260 0.00 7.78 -8.30
CA PHE A 260 0.05 9.16 -7.80
C PHE A 260 -1.29 9.90 -7.96
N ASN A 261 -2.37 9.19 -7.66
CA ASN A 261 -3.75 9.65 -7.82
C ASN A 261 -4.32 10.14 -6.48
N GLY A 262 -4.40 11.47 -6.34
CA GLY A 262 -4.90 12.16 -5.16
C GLY A 262 -6.43 12.28 -5.05
N HIS A 263 -7.20 11.66 -5.95
CA HIS A 263 -8.66 11.80 -5.99
C HIS A 263 -9.33 11.21 -4.73
N LYS A 264 -10.00 12.08 -3.97
CA LYS A 264 -10.54 11.81 -2.63
C LYS A 264 -11.56 10.68 -2.57
N ILE A 265 -12.24 10.36 -3.67
CA ILE A 265 -13.19 9.24 -3.71
C ILE A 265 -12.59 7.89 -3.33
N HIS A 266 -11.26 7.76 -3.41
CA HIS A 266 -10.55 6.50 -3.16
C HIS A 266 -10.05 6.33 -1.73
N TYR A 267 -10.06 7.38 -0.89
CA TYR A 267 -9.48 7.32 0.46
C TYR A 267 -10.14 8.22 1.52
N ASN A 268 -11.01 9.16 1.13
CA ASN A 268 -11.65 10.09 2.06
C ASN A 268 -13.15 9.81 2.17
N THR A 269 -13.54 8.92 3.08
CA THR A 269 -14.94 8.52 3.29
C THR A 269 -15.90 9.71 3.51
N PRO A 270 -15.59 10.71 4.36
CA PRO A 270 -16.46 11.87 4.53
C PRO A 270 -16.71 12.64 3.22
N TRP A 271 -15.67 12.88 2.41
CA TRP A 271 -15.82 13.52 1.10
C TRP A 271 -16.70 12.68 0.18
N THR A 272 -16.40 11.39 0.09
CA THR A 272 -17.10 10.45 -0.80
C THR A 272 -18.60 10.38 -0.50
N GLN A 273 -18.98 10.35 0.78
CA GLN A 273 -20.37 10.29 1.21
C GLN A 273 -21.11 11.62 1.06
N THR A 274 -20.46 12.73 1.40
CA THR A 274 -21.15 14.04 1.48
C THR A 274 -21.11 14.84 0.19
N GLN A 275 -20.00 14.78 -0.56
CA GLN A 275 -19.80 15.57 -1.77
C GLN A 275 -20.11 14.77 -3.05
N GLU A 276 -19.78 13.48 -3.04
CA GLU A 276 -19.87 12.61 -4.22
C GLU A 276 -21.08 11.65 -4.17
N LEU A 277 -21.72 11.55 -2.99
CA LEU A 277 -22.94 10.77 -2.72
C LEU A 277 -22.78 9.26 -2.96
N HIS A 278 -21.56 8.76 -2.78
CA HIS A 278 -21.27 7.33 -2.76
C HIS A 278 -21.36 6.80 -1.32
N PRO A 279 -21.88 5.58 -1.10
CA PRO A 279 -21.99 5.00 0.25
C PRO A 279 -20.64 4.81 0.95
N ASP A 280 -19.56 4.55 0.19
CA ASP A 280 -18.21 4.43 0.72
C ASP A 280 -17.17 4.76 -0.38
N ILE A 281 -15.87 4.72 -0.04
CA ILE A 281 -14.76 4.93 -0.96
C ILE A 281 -14.82 3.95 -2.13
N VAL A 282 -14.57 4.48 -3.32
CA VAL A 282 -14.80 3.81 -4.60
C VAL A 282 -13.53 3.11 -5.07
N VAL A 283 -13.64 1.85 -5.49
CA VAL A 283 -12.54 1.10 -6.12
C VAL A 283 -12.14 1.78 -7.44
N HIS A 284 -10.84 1.97 -7.68
CA HIS A 284 -10.37 2.61 -8.91
C HIS A 284 -10.83 1.83 -10.14
N GLY A 285 -11.39 2.54 -11.12
CA GLY A 285 -11.70 1.94 -12.42
C GLY A 285 -10.48 1.25 -13.05
N PRO A 286 -9.31 1.92 -13.17
CA PRO A 286 -8.08 1.31 -13.66
C PRO A 286 -7.69 0.02 -12.93
N LEU A 287 -7.86 -0.05 -11.61
CA LEU A 287 -7.62 -1.26 -10.82
C LEU A 287 -8.57 -2.39 -11.22
N ASN A 288 -9.87 -2.11 -11.39
CA ASN A 288 -10.83 -3.11 -11.87
C ASN A 288 -10.47 -3.65 -13.26
N LEU A 289 -10.01 -2.79 -14.18
CA LEU A 289 -9.54 -3.24 -15.48
C LEU A 289 -8.28 -4.10 -15.36
N THR A 290 -7.27 -3.67 -14.59
CA THR A 290 -6.06 -4.47 -14.34
C THR A 290 -6.41 -5.85 -13.80
N LEU A 291 -7.34 -5.93 -12.84
CA LEU A 291 -7.81 -7.21 -12.27
C LEU A 291 -8.52 -8.10 -13.31
N LEU A 292 -9.33 -7.54 -14.20
CA LEU A 292 -9.97 -8.30 -15.29
C LEU A 292 -8.94 -8.86 -16.27
N LEU A 293 -7.94 -8.06 -16.66
CA LEU A 293 -6.88 -8.49 -17.58
C LEU A 293 -5.96 -9.54 -16.94
N ASP A 294 -5.68 -9.41 -15.65
CA ASP A 294 -4.96 -10.42 -14.88
C ASP A 294 -5.77 -11.72 -14.77
N PHE A 295 -7.07 -11.62 -14.52
CA PHE A 295 -7.95 -12.78 -14.46
C PHE A 295 -8.03 -13.51 -15.81
N TRP A 296 -8.09 -12.76 -16.91
CA TRP A 296 -8.01 -13.30 -18.26
C TRP A 296 -6.71 -14.11 -18.47
N ARG A 297 -5.56 -13.51 -18.12
CA ARG A 297 -4.24 -14.12 -18.32
C ARG A 297 -4.10 -15.40 -17.51
N ASP A 298 -4.49 -15.36 -16.24
CA ASP A 298 -4.42 -16.52 -15.35
C ASP A 298 -5.34 -17.66 -15.81
N THR A 299 -6.50 -17.33 -16.38
CA THR A 299 -7.46 -18.34 -16.85
C THR A 299 -6.96 -19.01 -18.13
N HIS A 300 -6.41 -18.23 -19.07
CA HIS A 300 -5.85 -18.76 -20.29
C HIS A 300 -4.55 -19.55 -20.08
N ALA A 301 -3.66 -19.10 -19.18
CA ALA A 301 -2.45 -19.84 -18.82
C ALA A 301 -2.77 -21.24 -18.26
N LYS A 302 -3.74 -21.34 -17.34
CA LYS A 302 -4.20 -22.63 -16.80
C LYS A 302 -4.81 -23.54 -17.87
N ARG A 303 -5.49 -22.98 -18.87
CA ARG A 303 -6.04 -23.77 -19.98
C ARG A 303 -4.92 -24.38 -20.83
N ILE A 304 -3.88 -23.61 -21.13
CA ILE A 304 -2.70 -24.09 -21.88
C ILE A 304 -1.96 -25.18 -21.12
N GLU A 305 -1.75 -25.00 -19.81
CA GLU A 305 -1.12 -26.01 -18.96
C GLU A 305 -1.92 -27.33 -18.98
N ASN A 306 -3.25 -27.24 -18.80
CA ASN A 306 -4.13 -28.40 -18.85
C ASN A 306 -4.17 -29.08 -20.23
N LEU A 307 -4.10 -28.30 -21.33
CA LEU A 307 -4.02 -28.84 -22.68
C LEU A 307 -2.68 -29.52 -22.93
N SER A 308 -1.57 -28.91 -22.48
CA SER A 308 -0.24 -29.50 -22.57
C SER A 308 -0.17 -30.82 -21.82
N LEU A 309 -0.75 -30.89 -20.62
CA LEU A 309 -0.88 -32.12 -19.83
C LEU A 309 -1.76 -33.18 -20.50
N ARG A 310 -2.82 -32.78 -21.23
CA ARG A 310 -3.66 -33.70 -22.02
C ARG A 310 -2.95 -34.22 -23.27
N ALA A 311 -2.27 -33.36 -24.01
CA ALA A 311 -1.48 -33.71 -25.19
C ALA A 311 -0.33 -34.68 -24.84
N LEU A 312 0.32 -34.48 -23.68
CA LEU A 312 1.31 -35.41 -23.14
C LEU A 312 0.74 -36.79 -22.75
N ARG A 313 -0.58 -36.90 -22.53
CA ARG A 313 -1.26 -38.17 -22.16
C ARG A 313 -1.84 -38.91 -23.36
N SER A 314 -2.06 -38.26 -24.50
CA SER A 314 -2.47 -38.90 -25.75
C SER A 314 -1.24 -39.25 -26.58
N ALA A 315 -0.88 -40.54 -26.62
CA ALA A 315 0.36 -41.06 -27.21
C ALA A 315 0.47 -40.97 -28.76
N GLU A 316 -0.21 -40.03 -29.42
CA GLU A 316 -0.27 -39.93 -30.90
C GLU A 316 0.03 -38.53 -31.46
N TYR A 317 0.61 -37.60 -30.69
CA TYR A 317 0.98 -36.27 -31.22
C TYR A 317 2.49 -36.17 -31.50
N ASP A 318 2.84 -36.19 -32.78
CA ASP A 318 4.21 -35.99 -33.29
C ASP A 318 4.60 -34.52 -33.11
N VAL A 319 5.46 -34.23 -32.13
CA VAL A 319 5.92 -32.87 -31.81
C VAL A 319 7.11 -32.52 -32.71
N LYS A 320 6.82 -32.25 -33.98
CA LYS A 320 7.76 -31.63 -34.92
C LYS A 320 7.07 -30.55 -35.73
N GLU A 321 6.72 -29.46 -35.07
CA GLU A 321 6.62 -28.13 -35.66
C GLU A 321 6.77 -27.10 -34.52
N GLU A 322 8.03 -26.75 -34.27
CA GLU A 322 8.48 -25.91 -33.18
C GLU A 322 8.51 -24.45 -33.65
N GLU A 323 7.34 -23.83 -33.82
CA GLU A 323 7.24 -22.36 -34.03
C GLU A 323 5.88 -21.73 -33.65
N ASP A 324 4.85 -22.51 -33.33
CA ASP A 324 3.46 -21.98 -33.19
C ASP A 324 2.85 -22.05 -31.78
N LYS A 325 3.67 -22.22 -30.73
CA LYS A 325 3.21 -22.18 -29.32
C LYS A 325 3.27 -20.77 -28.71
N ALA A 326 2.68 -19.78 -29.38
CA ALA A 326 2.54 -18.46 -28.77
C ALA A 326 1.45 -18.50 -27.68
N GLU A 327 1.81 -18.12 -26.45
CA GLU A 327 0.83 -17.86 -25.39
C GLU A 327 -0.25 -16.87 -25.91
N PRO A 328 -1.53 -17.05 -25.57
CA PRO A 328 -2.59 -16.12 -25.95
C PRO A 328 -2.28 -14.76 -25.32
N ARG A 329 -2.26 -13.73 -26.18
CA ARG A 329 -2.00 -12.34 -25.81
C ARG A 329 -3.21 -11.48 -26.18
N ILE A 330 -3.62 -10.62 -25.26
CA ILE A 330 -4.65 -9.61 -25.51
C ILE A 330 -4.07 -8.60 -26.51
N GLN A 331 -4.68 -8.49 -27.69
CA GLN A 331 -4.30 -7.48 -28.68
C GLN A 331 -5.15 -6.22 -28.55
N ARG A 332 -6.40 -6.37 -28.14
CA ARG A 332 -7.31 -5.26 -27.95
C ARG A 332 -8.28 -5.58 -26.83
N VAL A 333 -8.56 -4.59 -25.99
CA VAL A 333 -9.64 -4.65 -25.00
C VAL A 333 -10.46 -3.38 -25.06
N LYS A 334 -11.77 -3.53 -25.25
CA LYS A 334 -12.75 -2.47 -25.04
C LYS A 334 -13.36 -2.65 -23.67
N TYR A 335 -13.50 -1.56 -22.92
CA TYR A 335 -14.01 -1.62 -21.56
C TYR A 335 -14.91 -0.44 -21.23
N ARG A 336 -15.84 -0.64 -20.31
CA ARG A 336 -16.80 0.38 -19.87
C ARG A 336 -17.13 0.20 -18.39
N ALA A 337 -16.96 1.26 -17.62
CA ALA A 337 -17.44 1.34 -16.25
C ALA A 337 -18.96 1.52 -16.25
N MET A 338 -19.65 0.77 -15.38
CA MET A 338 -21.10 0.67 -15.34
C MET A 338 -21.63 1.19 -14.00
N THR A 339 -21.30 0.49 -12.91
CA THR A 339 -21.66 0.92 -11.56
C THR A 339 -20.42 0.92 -10.65
N PRO A 340 -20.32 1.84 -9.68
CA PRO A 340 -19.19 1.84 -8.76
C PRO A 340 -19.18 0.59 -7.86
N VAL A 341 -17.98 0.11 -7.58
CA VAL A 341 -17.68 -0.91 -6.58
C VAL A 341 -17.02 -0.21 -5.40
N TYR A 342 -17.33 -0.63 -4.18
CA TYR A 342 -16.88 0.06 -2.97
C TYR A 342 -15.87 -0.78 -2.17
N ALA A 343 -15.04 -0.12 -1.35
CA ALA A 343 -14.14 -0.83 -0.46
C ALA A 343 -14.90 -1.74 0.51
N GLY A 344 -14.34 -2.91 0.81
CA GLY A 344 -14.96 -3.95 1.65
C GLY A 344 -16.11 -4.71 0.98
N GLU A 345 -16.61 -4.25 -0.17
CA GLU A 345 -17.63 -4.97 -0.94
C GLU A 345 -16.99 -6.17 -1.64
N ARG A 346 -17.59 -7.35 -1.46
CA ARG A 346 -17.23 -8.54 -2.22
C ARG A 346 -17.87 -8.49 -3.60
N TYR A 347 -17.10 -8.84 -4.62
CA TYR A 347 -17.56 -8.93 -6.01
C TYR A 347 -16.85 -10.05 -6.75
N GLU A 348 -17.35 -10.37 -7.94
CA GLU A 348 -16.84 -11.45 -8.79
C GLU A 348 -16.30 -10.87 -10.10
N LEU A 349 -15.10 -11.32 -10.47
CA LEU A 349 -14.60 -11.21 -11.84
C LEU A 349 -15.12 -12.41 -12.61
N LYS A 350 -15.76 -12.17 -13.74
CA LYS A 350 -16.33 -13.20 -14.59
C LYS A 350 -15.77 -13.10 -16.00
N MET A 351 -15.61 -14.25 -16.63
CA MET A 351 -15.13 -14.37 -18.00
C MET A 351 -15.85 -15.51 -18.69
N ARG A 352 -16.30 -15.27 -19.92
CA ARG A 352 -16.83 -16.27 -20.84
C ARG A 352 -16.21 -16.04 -22.21
N ASP A 353 -15.84 -17.11 -22.90
CA ASP A 353 -15.42 -17.02 -24.29
C ASP A 353 -16.63 -17.01 -25.20
N VAL A 354 -16.61 -16.18 -26.24
CA VAL A 354 -17.70 -16.08 -27.22
C VAL A 354 -17.29 -16.85 -28.47
N GLU A 355 -18.15 -17.77 -28.90
CA GLU A 355 -17.94 -18.51 -30.14
C GLU A 355 -18.14 -17.60 -31.36
N GLY A 356 -17.11 -17.46 -32.21
CA GLY A 356 -17.15 -16.62 -33.43
C GLY A 356 -15.84 -16.57 -34.22
N GLU A 357 -15.82 -15.75 -35.29
CA GLU A 357 -14.61 -15.38 -36.04
C GLU A 357 -13.74 -14.45 -35.19
N GLY A 358 -12.58 -14.96 -34.74
CA GLY A 358 -11.70 -14.30 -33.79
C GLY A 358 -11.97 -14.76 -32.36
N ASN A 359 -10.92 -15.14 -31.63
CA ASN A 359 -11.09 -15.57 -30.24
C ASN A 359 -11.35 -14.34 -29.38
N THR A 360 -12.53 -14.28 -28.78
CA THR A 360 -12.95 -13.15 -27.96
C THR A 360 -13.49 -13.67 -26.64
N SER A 361 -13.22 -12.95 -25.56
CA SER A 361 -13.85 -13.20 -24.27
C SER A 361 -14.64 -11.96 -23.84
N GLU A 362 -15.80 -12.20 -23.24
CA GLU A 362 -16.52 -11.22 -22.46
C GLU A 362 -16.05 -11.31 -21.00
N LEU A 363 -15.66 -10.18 -20.44
CA LEU A 363 -15.23 -10.05 -19.06
C LEU A 363 -16.09 -9.04 -18.33
N TRP A 364 -16.42 -9.29 -17.07
CA TRP A 364 -17.14 -8.29 -16.27
C TRP A 364 -16.88 -8.43 -14.78
N VAL A 365 -17.10 -7.32 -14.08
CA VAL A 365 -17.18 -7.25 -12.63
C VAL A 365 -18.64 -7.31 -12.24
N GLU A 366 -19.03 -8.28 -11.41
CA GLU A 366 -20.38 -8.46 -10.91
C GLU A 366 -20.42 -8.33 -9.39
N LYS A 367 -21.31 -7.47 -8.89
CA LYS A 367 -21.53 -7.25 -7.46
C LYS A 367 -22.44 -8.34 -6.90
N GLU A 368 -22.44 -8.57 -5.58
CA GLU A 368 -23.30 -9.59 -4.95
C GLU A 368 -24.80 -9.41 -5.25
N ASN A 369 -25.24 -8.17 -5.49
CA ASN A 369 -26.63 -7.87 -5.87
C ASN A 369 -26.93 -8.06 -7.37
N GLY A 370 -25.99 -8.62 -8.15
CA GLY A 370 -26.11 -8.84 -9.59
C GLY A 370 -25.86 -7.60 -10.45
N ALA A 371 -25.60 -6.43 -9.85
CA ALA A 371 -25.26 -5.24 -10.62
C ALA A 371 -23.87 -5.38 -11.25
N VAL A 372 -23.74 -4.97 -12.50
CA VAL A 372 -22.45 -5.01 -13.20
C VAL A 372 -21.66 -3.74 -12.89
N GLY A 373 -20.44 -3.91 -12.37
CA GLY A 373 -19.53 -2.81 -12.06
C GLY A 373 -18.76 -2.32 -13.28
N MET A 374 -18.28 -3.26 -14.11
CA MET A 374 -17.51 -3.00 -15.32
C MET A 374 -17.75 -4.11 -16.33
N LYS A 375 -17.77 -3.77 -17.62
CA LYS A 375 -17.71 -4.74 -18.72
C LYS A 375 -16.45 -4.51 -19.54
N ALA A 376 -15.85 -5.58 -20.03
CA ALA A 376 -14.79 -5.56 -21.01
C ALA A 376 -15.01 -6.68 -22.03
N SER A 377 -14.56 -6.46 -23.26
CA SER A 377 -14.51 -7.46 -24.31
C SER A 377 -13.14 -7.38 -24.94
N ASP A 378 -12.45 -8.50 -25.00
CA ASP A 378 -11.15 -8.56 -25.66
C ASP A 378 -11.25 -9.23 -27.03
N SER A 379 -10.21 -9.02 -27.83
CA SER A 379 -9.92 -9.85 -28.98
C SER A 379 -8.48 -10.35 -28.87
N PHE A 380 -8.32 -11.66 -28.97
CA PHE A 380 -7.06 -12.38 -28.98
C PHE A 380 -7.02 -13.35 -30.16
N ASN A 381 -5.84 -13.74 -30.59
CA ASN A 381 -5.68 -14.84 -31.53
C ASN A 381 -5.08 -16.03 -30.76
N LEU A 382 -5.65 -17.22 -30.99
CA LEU A 382 -4.96 -18.47 -30.64
C LEU A 382 -4.19 -18.92 -31.88
N PRO A 383 -3.02 -19.54 -31.73
CA PRO A 383 -2.41 -20.28 -32.84
C PRO A 383 -3.41 -21.31 -33.38
N PRO A 384 -3.48 -21.55 -34.70
CA PRO A 384 -4.47 -22.44 -35.32
C PRO A 384 -4.54 -23.84 -34.67
N ALA A 385 -3.38 -24.39 -34.29
CA ALA A 385 -3.28 -25.67 -33.59
C ALA A 385 -3.88 -25.63 -32.17
N THR A 386 -3.75 -24.51 -31.46
CA THR A 386 -4.28 -24.32 -30.10
C THR A 386 -5.79 -24.05 -30.14
N ASP A 387 -6.27 -23.34 -31.16
CA ASP A 387 -7.69 -23.07 -31.40
C ASP A 387 -8.47 -24.37 -31.67
N ALA A 388 -7.92 -25.26 -32.51
CA ALA A 388 -8.50 -26.58 -32.79
C ALA A 388 -8.54 -27.48 -31.53
N MET A 389 -7.50 -27.43 -30.68
CA MET A 389 -7.45 -28.20 -29.42
C MET A 389 -8.42 -27.68 -28.35
N ILE A 390 -8.64 -26.37 -28.26
CA ILE A 390 -9.61 -25.76 -27.33
C ILE A 390 -11.05 -26.09 -27.75
N ARG A 391 -11.33 -26.14 -29.06
CA ARG A 391 -12.67 -26.37 -29.61
C ARG A 391 -13.05 -27.85 -29.76
N GLY A 392 -12.08 -28.78 -29.84
CA GLY A 392 -12.27 -30.21 -30.14
C GLY A 392 -12.72 -31.13 -28.98
N GLY A 393 -13.36 -30.61 -27.94
CA GLY A 393 -13.74 -31.38 -26.74
C GLY A 393 -15.07 -32.16 -26.81
N GLY A 394 -15.57 -32.49 -28.01
CA GLY A 394 -16.86 -33.17 -28.18
C GLY A 394 -16.86 -34.12 -29.39
N ASP A 395 -17.26 -35.36 -29.12
CA ASP A 395 -17.58 -36.47 -30.02
C ASP A 395 -16.44 -37.18 -30.79
N GLN A 396 -16.11 -38.36 -30.24
CA GLN A 396 -15.61 -39.50 -31.00
C GLN A 396 -16.75 -40.11 -31.83
N ASN A 397 -16.63 -40.12 -33.16
CA ASN A 397 -17.06 -41.22 -34.03
C ASN A 397 -16.72 -40.90 -35.50
N GLY A 398 -15.88 -41.72 -36.12
CA GLY A 398 -15.66 -41.65 -37.58
C GLY A 398 -14.33 -42.22 -38.04
N LEU A 399 -14.23 -43.54 -38.01
CA LEU A 399 -13.12 -44.36 -38.50
C LEU A 399 -12.62 -44.04 -39.92
N ALA A 400 -11.34 -44.41 -40.14
CA ALA A 400 -10.76 -45.16 -41.27
C ALA A 400 -9.51 -44.46 -41.84
N SER A 401 -8.39 -45.12 -42.14
CA SER A 401 -7.98 -46.52 -42.08
C SER A 401 -6.49 -46.61 -42.49
N ASN A 402 -5.90 -47.77 -42.19
CA ASN A 402 -4.78 -48.43 -42.89
C ASN A 402 -3.35 -47.98 -42.56
N ASN A 403 -2.64 -48.82 -41.79
CA ASN A 403 -1.69 -49.86 -42.24
C ASN A 403 -0.35 -49.24 -42.64
N SER A 404 0.81 -49.63 -42.10
CA SER A 404 1.26 -51.01 -41.91
C SER A 404 2.65 -51.05 -41.25
N ARG A 405 2.86 -52.08 -40.43
CA ARG A 405 4.12 -52.78 -40.08
C ARG A 405 5.47 -52.16 -40.49
N SER A 406 6.41 -52.10 -39.55
CA SER A 406 7.49 -53.10 -39.46
C SER A 406 8.30 -52.97 -38.16
N MET A 407 8.55 -54.12 -37.53
CA MET A 407 9.51 -54.34 -36.45
C MET A 407 10.95 -54.22 -36.97
N ILE A 408 11.87 -53.69 -36.17
CA ILE A 408 13.24 -54.24 -36.00
C ILE A 408 13.67 -54.04 -34.52
N MET A 409 14.07 -55.13 -33.86
CA MET A 409 14.68 -55.22 -32.51
C MET A 409 16.09 -54.60 -32.51
N ALA A 410 16.62 -53.99 -31.44
CA ALA A 410 17.17 -54.55 -30.19
C ALA A 410 18.13 -53.47 -29.59
N PRO A 411 18.79 -53.63 -28.42
CA PRO A 411 18.48 -54.32 -27.17
C PRO A 411 18.61 -53.41 -25.91
N HIS A 412 18.28 -53.99 -24.76
CA HIS A 412 18.42 -53.49 -23.39
C HIS A 412 19.86 -53.18 -22.92
N ALA A 413 19.97 -52.22 -21.99
CA ALA A 413 20.86 -52.18 -20.81
C ALA A 413 20.34 -50.99 -19.95
N ASP A 414 19.62 -51.18 -18.85
CA ASP A 414 20.00 -51.64 -17.51
C ASP A 414 19.92 -50.46 -16.53
N GLU A 415 19.31 -50.76 -15.39
CA GLU A 415 19.04 -49.88 -14.26
C GLU A 415 20.33 -49.41 -13.57
N ALA A 416 20.35 -48.15 -13.12
CA ALA A 416 21.22 -47.70 -12.04
C ALA A 416 20.53 -46.58 -11.24
N GLU A 417 19.91 -47.01 -10.14
CA GLU A 417 19.88 -46.43 -8.79
C GLU A 417 19.68 -44.92 -8.58
N PHE A 418 18.57 -44.63 -7.89
CA PHE A 418 18.31 -43.39 -7.16
C PHE A 418 19.39 -43.10 -6.12
N LEU A 419 20.03 -41.94 -6.21
CA LEU A 419 20.86 -41.38 -5.12
C LEU A 419 19.98 -40.57 -4.15
N PRO A 420 20.11 -40.77 -2.82
CA PRO A 420 19.39 -39.97 -1.84
C PRO A 420 20.05 -38.60 -1.70
N VAL A 421 19.25 -37.54 -1.76
CA VAL A 421 19.70 -36.18 -1.46
C VAL A 421 19.95 -36.10 0.04
N THR A 422 21.21 -36.00 0.42
CA THR A 422 21.65 -35.78 1.81
C THR A 422 21.25 -34.39 2.28
N ASP A 423 20.55 -34.40 3.41
CA ASP A 423 20.14 -33.28 4.24
C ASP A 423 21.37 -32.64 4.90
N GLU A 424 21.92 -31.58 4.29
CA GLU A 424 23.02 -30.79 4.89
C GLU A 424 22.84 -29.26 4.80
N SER A 425 21.64 -28.75 4.48
CA SER A 425 21.38 -27.29 4.54
C SER A 425 20.19 -26.87 5.42
N THR A 426 19.57 -27.80 6.15
CA THR A 426 18.53 -27.47 7.14
C THR A 426 19.07 -27.24 8.57
N GLN A 427 20.39 -27.18 8.76
CA GLN A 427 21.02 -26.71 10.01
C GLN A 427 21.46 -25.24 9.90
N SER A 428 20.52 -24.30 9.98
CA SER A 428 20.79 -22.97 10.58
C SER A 428 19.56 -22.13 10.95
N LEU A 429 18.33 -22.54 10.61
CA LEU A 429 17.11 -21.80 11.02
C LEU A 429 16.54 -22.24 12.38
N ARG A 430 17.43 -22.62 13.31
CA ARG A 430 17.16 -22.56 14.75
C ARG A 430 18.06 -21.49 15.37
N GLY A 431 17.77 -20.22 15.07
CA GLY A 431 18.40 -19.06 15.72
C GLY A 431 17.91 -18.85 17.14
N GLY A 432 18.02 -19.87 17.98
CA GLY A 432 18.00 -19.74 19.43
C GLY A 432 19.42 -19.93 19.93
N GLY A 433 20.09 -18.81 20.25
CA GLY A 433 21.21 -18.81 21.19
C GLY A 433 22.63 -18.80 20.61
N GLU A 434 23.04 -17.68 20.01
CA GLU A 434 24.33 -17.06 20.37
C GLU A 434 24.06 -15.56 20.56
N GLY A 435 23.98 -15.12 21.83
CA GLY A 435 23.60 -13.75 22.20
C GLY A 435 24.69 -12.75 21.87
N ASN A 436 24.68 -12.22 20.64
CA ASN A 436 25.73 -11.31 20.19
C ASN A 436 25.25 -10.25 19.19
N ARG A 437 23.93 -10.00 19.09
CA ARG A 437 23.39 -9.03 18.11
C ARG A 437 23.77 -7.57 18.40
N LEU A 438 24.18 -7.28 19.62
CA LEU A 438 24.62 -5.95 20.07
C LEU A 438 26.08 -5.97 20.56
N ALA A 439 26.87 -6.95 20.09
CA ALA A 439 28.28 -7.09 20.43
C ALA A 439 29.04 -5.76 20.31
N GLY A 440 29.65 -5.33 21.41
CA GLY A 440 30.50 -4.14 21.42
C GLY A 440 29.76 -2.80 21.29
N LYS A 441 28.42 -2.79 21.34
CA LYS A 441 27.62 -1.57 21.41
C LYS A 441 27.50 -1.08 22.85
N VAL A 442 27.43 0.23 23.03
CA VAL A 442 27.08 0.85 24.32
C VAL A 442 25.64 1.35 24.31
N ALA A 443 24.82 0.86 25.23
CA ALA A 443 23.41 1.18 25.34
C ALA A 443 23.09 1.92 26.64
N VAL A 444 22.37 3.02 26.54
CA VAL A 444 21.77 3.74 27.68
C VAL A 444 20.29 3.43 27.72
N VAL A 445 19.79 2.90 28.84
CA VAL A 445 18.37 2.58 29.03
C VAL A 445 17.82 3.36 30.23
N THR A 446 16.84 4.23 29.99
CA THR A 446 16.18 5.02 31.04
C THR A 446 14.98 4.27 31.64
N GLY A 447 14.74 4.46 32.95
CA GLY A 447 13.73 3.66 33.68
C GLY A 447 14.11 2.19 33.75
N ALA A 448 15.42 1.88 33.80
CA ALA A 448 15.95 0.52 33.75
C ALA A 448 15.79 -0.26 35.06
N GLY A 449 15.36 0.37 36.15
CA GLY A 449 15.22 -0.28 37.46
C GLY A 449 14.01 -1.20 37.58
N SER A 450 13.07 -1.17 36.62
CA SER A 450 11.86 -2.00 36.62
C SER A 450 11.20 -2.14 35.25
N GLY A 451 10.21 -3.03 35.14
CA GLY A 451 9.28 -3.10 34.01
C GLY A 451 9.95 -3.29 32.66
N PHE A 452 9.53 -2.50 31.66
CA PHE A 452 10.09 -2.56 30.30
C PHE A 452 11.58 -2.25 30.26
N GLY A 453 12.04 -1.24 31.00
CA GLY A 453 13.44 -0.82 30.98
C GLY A 453 14.37 -1.90 31.54
N GLU A 454 13.98 -2.56 32.63
CA GLU A 454 14.72 -3.69 33.18
C GLU A 454 14.84 -4.85 32.17
N ALA A 455 13.73 -5.21 31.51
CA ALA A 455 13.74 -6.28 30.52
C ALA A 455 14.60 -5.92 29.30
N ILE A 456 14.54 -4.67 28.82
CA ILE A 456 15.39 -4.18 27.72
C ILE A 456 16.86 -4.23 28.12
N ALA A 457 17.21 -3.74 29.32
CA ALA A 457 18.59 -3.75 29.81
C ALA A 457 19.16 -5.18 29.91
N LYS A 458 18.39 -6.11 30.49
CA LYS A 458 18.72 -7.54 30.56
C LYS A 458 18.92 -8.15 29.17
N LYS A 459 17.99 -7.86 28.25
CA LYS A 459 18.07 -8.39 26.88
C LYS A 459 19.27 -7.83 26.12
N TYR A 460 19.59 -6.55 26.29
CA TYR A 460 20.74 -5.95 25.60
C TYR A 460 22.08 -6.47 26.12
N ALA A 461 22.20 -6.63 27.45
CA ALA A 461 23.40 -7.24 28.04
C ALA A 461 23.57 -8.70 27.59
N PHE A 462 22.49 -9.47 27.54
CA PHE A 462 22.51 -10.84 27.01
C PHE A 462 22.96 -10.90 25.54
N GLU A 463 22.74 -9.85 24.76
CA GLU A 463 23.12 -9.75 23.34
C GLU A 463 24.48 -9.08 23.12
N GLY A 464 25.28 -8.92 24.19
CA GLY A 464 26.66 -8.46 24.13
C GLY A 464 26.88 -6.96 24.23
N ALA A 465 25.85 -6.17 24.56
CA ALA A 465 25.99 -4.73 24.77
C ALA A 465 26.56 -4.40 26.17
N ALA A 466 27.35 -3.34 26.23
CA ALA A 466 27.60 -2.61 27.47
C ALA A 466 26.35 -1.78 27.83
N VAL A 467 25.79 -1.93 29.03
CA VAL A 467 24.50 -1.29 29.38
C VAL A 467 24.64 -0.33 30.55
N VAL A 468 24.20 0.91 30.35
CA VAL A 468 24.01 1.91 31.41
C VAL A 468 22.56 1.87 31.86
N CYS A 469 22.33 1.31 33.04
CA CYS A 469 21.01 1.27 33.67
C CYS A 469 20.73 2.60 34.36
N VAL A 470 19.89 3.44 33.75
CA VAL A 470 19.54 4.77 34.27
C VAL A 470 18.17 4.71 34.94
N ASP A 471 18.09 5.13 36.20
CA ASP A 471 16.82 5.26 36.92
C ASP A 471 16.90 6.35 38.00
N MET A 472 15.76 6.92 38.38
CA MET A 472 15.70 7.84 39.53
C MET A 472 15.86 7.07 40.86
N ASN A 473 15.44 5.80 40.87
CA ASN A 473 15.69 4.87 41.97
C ASN A 473 17.06 4.19 41.79
N GLU A 474 18.07 4.79 42.41
CA GLU A 474 19.45 4.32 42.37
C GLU A 474 19.61 2.84 42.79
N LYS A 475 18.89 2.39 43.82
CA LYS A 475 18.97 1.00 44.30
C LYS A 475 18.42 0.02 43.26
N ALA A 476 17.34 0.39 42.57
CA ALA A 476 16.75 -0.44 41.53
C ALA A 476 17.67 -0.53 40.30
N ALA A 477 18.26 0.59 39.87
CA ALA A 477 19.24 0.59 38.79
C ALA A 477 20.49 -0.24 39.13
N ALA A 478 21.03 -0.09 40.35
CA ALA A 478 22.19 -0.84 40.82
C ALA A 478 21.92 -2.35 40.90
N ARG A 479 20.73 -2.75 41.35
CA ARG A 479 20.29 -4.15 41.34
C ARG A 479 20.33 -4.72 39.93
N VAL A 480 19.67 -4.06 38.98
CA VAL A 480 19.59 -4.55 37.59
C VAL A 480 20.98 -4.60 36.96
N ALA A 481 21.80 -3.57 37.14
CA ALA A 481 23.19 -3.55 36.66
C ALA A 481 24.02 -4.71 37.24
N GLY A 482 23.85 -5.03 38.53
CA GLY A 482 24.51 -6.17 39.17
C GLY A 482 24.04 -7.53 38.67
N GLU A 483 22.75 -7.67 38.31
CA GLU A 483 22.18 -8.90 37.76
C GLU A 483 22.65 -9.18 36.32
N ILE A 484 22.92 -8.15 35.53
CA ILE A 484 23.39 -8.26 34.12
C ILE A 484 24.92 -8.15 34.01
N GLY A 485 25.60 -8.08 35.15
CA GLY A 485 26.95 -7.58 35.33
C GLY A 485 28.06 -8.46 34.77
N GLY A 486 28.36 -8.30 33.48
CA GLY A 486 29.75 -8.27 33.02
C GLY A 486 30.42 -6.93 33.38
N GLU A 487 31.74 -6.81 33.18
CA GLU A 487 32.55 -5.59 33.48
C GLU A 487 32.07 -4.29 32.79
N LYS A 488 31.11 -4.39 31.87
CA LYS A 488 30.64 -3.28 31.02
C LYS A 488 29.20 -2.82 31.31
N CYS A 489 28.58 -3.28 32.39
CA CYS A 489 27.24 -2.83 32.79
C CYS A 489 27.29 -2.00 34.07
N ILE A 490 26.79 -0.76 34.02
CA ILE A 490 26.88 0.20 35.12
C ILE A 490 25.51 0.80 35.43
N SER A 491 25.31 1.24 36.68
CA SER A 491 24.12 2.00 37.07
C SER A 491 24.41 3.50 37.12
N PHE A 492 23.38 4.31 36.85
CA PHE A 492 23.42 5.75 37.00
C PHE A 492 22.09 6.29 37.53
N LYS A 493 22.16 7.13 38.58
CA LYS A 493 20.99 7.81 39.11
C LYS A 493 20.74 9.09 38.34
N ALA A 494 19.56 9.24 37.73
CA ALA A 494 19.18 10.47 37.04
C ALA A 494 17.66 10.72 37.11
N ASP A 495 17.29 11.99 37.24
CA ASP A 495 15.98 12.48 36.83
C ASP A 495 16.05 12.90 35.35
N VAL A 496 15.37 12.15 34.48
CA VAL A 496 15.38 12.39 33.03
C VAL A 496 14.76 13.74 32.64
N SER A 497 14.01 14.40 33.53
CA SER A 497 13.46 15.74 33.32
C SER A 497 14.45 16.87 33.65
N ASN A 498 15.62 16.53 34.22
CA ASN A 498 16.69 17.47 34.57
C ASN A 498 17.88 17.34 33.59
N PHE A 499 18.15 18.41 32.84
CA PHE A 499 19.24 18.42 31.85
C PHE A 499 20.64 18.18 32.45
N LYS A 500 20.90 18.63 33.69
CA LYS A 500 22.23 18.47 34.33
C LYS A 500 22.57 17.00 34.58
N ASP A 501 21.55 16.18 34.85
CA ASP A 501 21.74 14.75 35.05
C ASP A 501 22.11 14.06 33.73
N TRP A 502 21.57 14.54 32.59
CA TRP A 502 22.01 14.10 31.26
C TRP A 502 23.45 14.49 30.96
N GLU A 503 23.88 15.70 31.28
CA GLU A 503 25.28 16.12 31.09
C GLU A 503 26.25 15.21 31.88
N ALA A 504 25.91 14.92 33.15
CA ALA A 504 26.68 14.03 34.00
C ALA A 504 26.68 12.57 33.48
N LEU A 505 25.54 12.09 32.98
CA LEU A 505 25.41 10.78 32.36
C LEU A 505 26.29 10.64 31.11
N ILE A 506 26.25 11.61 30.20
CA ILE A 506 27.07 11.61 28.98
C ILE A 506 28.56 11.60 29.33
N LYS A 507 28.97 12.42 30.30
CA LYS A 507 30.34 12.45 30.78
C LYS A 507 30.78 11.06 31.26
N LYS A 508 29.98 10.40 32.09
CA LYS A 508 30.27 9.05 32.59
C LYS A 508 30.36 8.03 31.44
N CYS A 509 29.43 8.07 30.48
CA CYS A 509 29.46 7.16 29.32
C CYS A 509 30.73 7.34 28.47
N LYS A 510 31.17 8.59 28.25
CA LYS A 510 32.44 8.87 27.53
C LYS A 510 33.65 8.33 28.31
N GLU A 511 33.71 8.57 29.62
CA GLU A 511 34.85 8.21 30.46
C GLU A 511 34.99 6.70 30.69
N GLU A 512 33.88 6.00 30.97
CA GLU A 512 33.93 4.58 31.35
C GLU A 512 33.70 3.62 30.17
N LEU A 513 32.95 4.04 29.14
CA LEU A 513 32.49 3.15 28.06
C LEU A 513 32.90 3.62 26.65
N GLY A 514 33.53 4.79 26.53
CA GLY A 514 34.07 5.32 25.27
C GLY A 514 33.02 5.92 24.33
N GLY A 515 31.74 6.00 24.71
CA GLY A 515 30.69 6.61 23.90
C GLY A 515 29.32 5.99 24.12
N ILE A 516 28.39 6.30 23.21
CA ILE A 516 27.03 5.73 23.17
C ILE A 516 26.74 5.28 21.74
N ASP A 517 26.06 4.15 21.57
CA ASP A 517 25.57 3.65 20.28
C ASP A 517 24.05 3.56 20.26
N ILE A 518 23.45 3.22 21.40
CA ILE A 518 22.01 2.99 21.54
C ILE A 518 21.48 3.82 22.71
N LEU A 519 20.37 4.54 22.49
CA LEU A 519 19.62 5.23 23.53
C LEU A 519 18.19 4.70 23.55
N VAL A 520 17.73 4.25 24.71
CA VAL A 520 16.33 3.89 24.94
C VAL A 520 15.71 4.88 25.92
N ASN A 521 14.93 5.81 25.38
CA ASN A 521 14.08 6.72 26.15
C ASN A 521 12.82 5.98 26.60
N ASN A 522 12.95 5.18 27.65
CA ASN A 522 11.89 4.35 28.20
C ASN A 522 11.26 4.92 29.49
N ALA A 523 11.97 5.73 30.27
CA ALA A 523 11.40 6.36 31.45
C ALA A 523 10.11 7.12 31.10
N GLY A 524 9.07 6.92 31.90
CA GLY A 524 7.76 7.49 31.64
C GLY A 524 6.88 7.47 32.88
N THR A 525 5.90 8.37 32.90
CA THR A 525 4.92 8.49 33.99
C THR A 525 3.52 8.74 33.44
N SER A 526 2.53 8.64 34.32
CA SER A 526 1.14 8.98 34.06
C SER A 526 0.53 9.64 35.30
N HIS A 527 -0.62 10.29 35.11
CA HIS A 527 -1.57 10.53 36.19
C HIS A 527 -2.52 9.35 36.33
N LYS A 528 -3.23 9.24 37.46
CA LYS A 528 -4.27 8.21 37.65
C LYS A 528 -5.35 8.39 36.58
N ASN A 529 -5.87 7.29 36.05
CA ASN A 529 -7.04 7.33 35.17
C ASN A 529 -8.24 7.92 35.94
N LYS A 530 -8.72 9.08 35.50
CA LYS A 530 -9.82 9.85 36.12
C LYS A 530 -10.42 10.85 35.12
N PRO A 531 -11.61 11.43 35.38
CA PRO A 531 -12.20 12.46 34.52
C PRO A 531 -11.22 13.59 34.21
N THR A 532 -11.17 14.04 32.94
CA THR A 532 -10.16 15.01 32.48
C THR A 532 -10.17 16.33 33.27
N LEU A 533 -11.34 16.76 33.76
CA LEU A 533 -11.49 17.97 34.57
C LEU A 533 -10.90 17.86 35.98
N GLU A 534 -10.58 16.65 36.44
CA GLU A 534 -9.98 16.40 37.76
C GLU A 534 -8.45 16.28 37.70
N VAL A 535 -7.86 16.32 36.50
CA VAL A 535 -6.40 16.31 36.34
C VAL A 535 -5.84 17.67 36.74
N THR A 536 -4.91 17.69 37.69
CA THR A 536 -4.31 18.92 38.17
C THR A 536 -3.20 19.39 37.22
N GLU A 537 -2.85 20.68 37.32
CA GLU A 537 -1.72 21.25 36.59
C GLU A 537 -0.41 20.53 36.93
N ASP A 538 -0.15 20.25 38.21
CA ASP A 538 1.03 19.50 38.65
C ASP A 538 1.12 18.09 38.01
N GLU A 539 -0.01 17.40 37.87
CA GLU A 539 -0.06 16.10 37.21
C GLU A 539 0.22 16.21 35.70
N PHE A 540 -0.34 17.23 35.05
CA PHE A 540 -0.08 17.54 33.65
C PHE A 540 1.41 17.86 33.42
N ASP A 541 1.96 18.78 34.21
CA ASP A 541 3.35 19.22 34.12
C ASP A 541 4.31 18.08 34.36
N ARG A 542 4.06 17.24 35.36
CA ARG A 542 4.87 16.04 35.62
C ARG A 542 4.85 15.08 34.43
N VAL A 543 3.68 14.84 33.83
CA VAL A 543 3.55 13.96 32.67
C VAL A 543 4.35 14.49 31.48
N PHE A 544 4.26 15.78 31.16
CA PHE A 544 5.01 16.37 30.05
C PHE A 544 6.51 16.51 30.34
N ALA A 545 6.89 16.84 31.57
CA ALA A 545 8.27 16.93 32.00
C ALA A 545 9.00 15.58 31.85
N VAL A 546 8.36 14.49 32.27
CA VAL A 546 8.98 13.15 32.22
C VAL A 546 8.84 12.51 30.83
N ASN A 547 7.70 12.64 30.14
CA ASN A 547 7.46 11.91 28.89
C ASN A 547 7.97 12.65 27.64
N VAL A 548 7.95 13.99 27.63
CA VAL A 548 8.24 14.81 26.43
C VAL A 548 9.52 15.60 26.61
N LYS A 549 9.63 16.38 27.70
CA LYS A 549 10.81 17.22 27.95
C LYS A 549 12.09 16.40 28.16
N SER A 550 11.97 15.19 28.70
CA SER A 550 13.09 14.24 28.78
C SER A 550 13.67 13.89 27.41
N ILE A 551 12.84 13.71 26.37
CA ILE A 551 13.32 13.44 25.01
C ILE A 551 14.06 14.65 24.47
N PHE A 552 13.51 15.85 24.67
CA PHE A 552 14.21 17.10 24.32
C PHE A 552 15.60 17.15 24.97
N HIS A 553 15.71 16.89 26.27
CA HIS A 553 17.00 16.84 26.96
C HIS A 553 17.92 15.74 26.43
N SER A 554 17.40 14.55 26.18
CA SER A 554 18.16 13.42 25.63
C SER A 554 18.74 13.72 24.26
N VAL A 555 17.99 14.40 23.37
CA VAL A 555 18.45 14.80 22.04
C VAL A 555 19.57 15.81 22.17
N HIS A 556 19.40 16.83 22.99
CA HIS A 556 20.43 17.85 23.21
C HIS A 556 21.72 17.29 23.82
N ALA A 557 21.62 16.26 24.66
CA ALA A 557 22.78 15.64 25.32
C ALA A 557 23.47 14.56 24.45
N VAL A 558 22.70 13.67 23.83
CA VAL A 558 23.20 12.45 23.16
C VAL A 558 23.50 12.69 21.69
N MET A 559 22.70 13.50 20.99
CA MET A 559 22.84 13.68 19.53
C MET A 559 24.19 14.28 19.11
N PRO A 560 24.74 15.32 19.80
CA PRO A 560 26.07 15.83 19.48
C PRO A 560 27.14 14.75 19.57
N LEU A 561 27.05 13.88 20.58
CA LEU A 561 27.98 12.76 20.78
C LEU A 561 27.87 11.72 19.65
N LEU A 562 26.65 11.32 19.26
CA LEU A 562 26.47 10.37 18.15
C LEU A 562 27.02 10.92 16.83
N ILE A 563 26.81 12.22 16.56
CA ILE A 563 27.33 12.88 15.36
C ILE A 563 28.86 12.97 15.42
N GLU A 564 29.44 13.31 16.57
CA GLU A 564 30.88 13.38 16.80
C GLU A 564 31.55 12.01 16.58
N GLN A 565 30.95 10.93 17.09
CA GLN A 565 31.44 9.57 16.92
C GLN A 565 31.38 9.07 15.46
N ASN A 566 30.47 9.61 14.64
CA ASN A 566 30.33 9.34 13.20
C ASN A 566 30.33 7.84 12.81
N ARG A 567 29.68 7.00 13.62
CA ARG A 567 29.53 5.56 13.39
C ARG A 567 28.07 5.08 13.41
N GLY A 568 27.14 6.02 13.22
CA GLY A 568 25.70 5.81 13.32
C GLY A 568 25.19 5.76 14.76
N GLY A 569 23.92 5.38 14.93
CA GLY A 569 23.30 5.20 16.24
C GLY A 569 21.84 4.75 16.14
N SER A 570 21.30 4.22 17.24
CA SER A 570 19.87 3.88 17.34
C SER A 570 19.24 4.52 18.57
N ILE A 571 18.23 5.36 18.35
CA ILE A 571 17.41 5.96 19.40
C ILE A 571 16.03 5.32 19.35
N ILE A 572 15.58 4.78 20.48
CA ILE A 572 14.29 4.13 20.64
C ILE A 572 13.51 4.88 21.70
N ASN A 573 12.36 5.43 21.33
CA ASN A 573 11.47 6.13 22.25
C ASN A 573 10.29 5.23 22.62
N THR A 574 10.06 5.01 23.91
CA THR A 574 8.88 4.27 24.38
C THR A 574 7.66 5.18 24.38
N SER A 575 6.82 5.02 23.37
CA SER A 575 5.52 5.67 23.27
C SER A 575 4.44 4.79 23.94
N SER A 576 3.25 4.67 23.34
CA SER A 576 2.13 3.87 23.85
C SER A 576 1.12 3.68 22.71
N ILE A 577 0.39 2.56 22.71
CA ILE A 577 -0.78 2.42 21.83
C ILE A 577 -1.82 3.54 22.06
N GLY A 578 -1.83 4.14 23.25
CA GLY A 578 -2.65 5.32 23.58
C GLY A 578 -2.38 6.54 22.70
N ALA A 579 -1.24 6.59 21.99
CA ALA A 579 -0.94 7.64 21.01
C ALA A 579 -1.81 7.56 19.74
N HIS A 580 -2.23 6.33 19.36
CA HIS A 580 -3.08 6.07 18.19
C HIS A 580 -4.52 5.74 18.59
N ARG A 581 -4.69 5.03 19.71
CA ARG A 581 -5.99 4.65 20.28
C ARG A 581 -6.14 5.23 21.69
N PRO A 582 -6.42 6.54 21.80
CA PRO A 582 -6.53 7.20 23.10
C PRO A 582 -7.67 6.61 23.92
N ARG A 583 -7.43 6.43 25.22
CA ARG A 583 -8.43 5.96 26.18
C ARG A 583 -9.02 7.11 26.98
N PRO A 584 -10.34 7.11 27.25
CA PRO A 584 -10.94 8.04 28.21
C PRO A 584 -10.22 8.01 29.56
N GLY A 585 -10.12 9.18 30.18
CA GLY A 585 -9.50 9.38 31.49
C GLY A 585 -7.96 9.43 31.52
N LEU A 586 -7.31 9.33 30.36
CA LEU A 586 -5.85 9.45 30.21
C LEU A 586 -5.46 10.50 29.16
N SER A 587 -6.29 11.52 28.91
CA SER A 587 -6.12 12.47 27.81
C SER A 587 -4.72 13.08 27.73
N TRP A 588 -4.16 13.55 28.85
CA TRP A 588 -2.85 14.22 28.88
C TRP A 588 -1.69 13.24 28.79
N TYR A 589 -1.81 12.05 29.38
CA TYR A 589 -0.88 10.95 29.11
C TYR A 589 -0.86 10.58 27.62
N ASN A 590 -2.02 10.38 27.00
CA ASN A 590 -2.13 10.03 25.58
C ASN A 590 -1.52 11.13 24.70
N ALA A 591 -1.81 12.42 24.99
CA ALA A 591 -1.22 13.55 24.29
C ALA A 591 0.31 13.55 24.39
N SER A 592 0.87 13.29 25.58
CA SER A 592 2.32 13.19 25.77
C SER A 592 2.93 12.08 24.91
N LYS A 593 2.28 10.92 24.81
CA LYS A 593 2.75 9.80 23.98
C LYS A 593 2.57 10.06 22.48
N SER A 594 1.52 10.77 22.05
CA SER A 594 1.40 11.27 20.68
C SER A 594 2.52 12.26 20.33
N ALA A 595 2.94 13.12 21.26
CA ALA A 595 4.09 14.01 21.06
C ALA A 595 5.40 13.22 20.86
N VAL A 596 5.65 12.19 21.68
CA VAL A 596 6.79 11.26 21.53
C VAL A 596 6.78 10.59 20.15
N THR A 597 5.62 10.08 19.74
CA THR A 597 5.40 9.43 18.44
C THR A 597 5.69 10.36 17.26
N ASN A 598 5.31 11.64 17.36
CA ASN A 598 5.53 12.62 16.30
C ASN A 598 6.99 13.11 16.26
N VAL A 599 7.60 13.44 17.41
CA VAL A 599 8.99 13.92 17.46
C VAL A 599 9.96 12.84 16.96
N THR A 600 9.67 11.57 17.21
CA THR A 600 10.43 10.43 16.66
C THR A 600 10.55 10.50 15.14
N LYS A 601 9.44 10.74 14.42
CA LYS A 601 9.43 10.86 12.95
C LYS A 601 10.25 12.06 12.49
N SER A 602 10.12 13.20 13.17
CA SER A 602 10.89 14.41 12.85
C SER A 602 12.39 14.19 13.01
N LEU A 603 12.82 13.61 14.13
CA LEU A 603 14.24 13.32 14.40
C LEU A 603 14.79 12.29 13.42
N ALA A 604 14.00 11.27 13.05
CA ALA A 604 14.41 10.29 12.05
C ALA A 604 14.69 10.93 10.68
N ALA A 605 13.82 11.84 10.24
CA ALA A 605 14.00 12.57 8.98
C ALA A 605 15.23 13.49 9.02
N GLU A 606 15.48 14.15 10.15
CA GLU A 606 16.58 15.09 10.33
C GLU A 606 17.96 14.40 10.44
N TYR A 607 18.05 13.32 11.24
CA TYR A 607 19.32 12.65 11.56
C TYR A 607 19.60 11.38 10.74
N GLY A 608 18.66 10.93 9.91
CA GLY A 608 18.86 9.84 8.95
C GLY A 608 20.09 10.01 8.06
N PRO A 609 20.35 11.19 7.46
CA PRO A 609 21.58 11.44 6.70
C PRO A 609 22.89 11.31 7.50
N LYS A 610 22.84 11.24 8.84
CA LYS A 610 23.98 10.98 9.73
C LYS A 610 24.11 9.51 10.12
N GLY A 611 23.30 8.62 9.55
CA GLY A 611 23.26 7.21 9.91
C GLY A 611 22.66 6.94 11.29
N ILE A 612 21.93 7.89 11.86
CA ILE A 612 21.27 7.75 13.16
C ILE A 612 19.80 7.43 12.93
N ARG A 613 19.36 6.29 13.45
CA ARG A 613 17.98 5.81 13.34
C ARG A 613 17.20 6.22 14.58
N VAL A 614 15.98 6.69 14.40
CA VAL A 614 15.10 7.08 15.51
C VAL A 614 13.75 6.42 15.31
N ASN A 615 13.39 5.49 16.19
CA ASN A 615 12.14 4.73 16.11
C ASN A 615 11.37 4.80 17.44
N ALA A 616 10.08 4.46 17.40
CA ALA A 616 9.24 4.38 18.59
C ALA A 616 8.68 2.96 18.75
N ILE A 617 8.58 2.51 19.99
CA ILE A 617 7.82 1.31 20.36
C ILE A 617 6.54 1.76 21.05
N LEU A 618 5.41 1.17 20.70
CA LEU A 618 4.09 1.50 21.21
C LEU A 618 3.50 0.27 21.93
N PRO A 619 3.88 0.03 23.21
CA PRO A 619 3.34 -1.10 23.94
C PRO A 619 1.85 -0.92 24.26
N LEU A 620 1.14 -2.04 24.33
CA LEU A 620 -0.07 -2.14 25.15
C LEU A 620 0.30 -2.08 26.64
N MET A 621 -0.68 -1.75 27.46
CA MET A 621 -0.60 -1.90 28.92
C MET A 621 -0.02 -3.27 29.30
N ALA A 622 1.00 -3.26 30.15
CA ALA A 622 1.64 -4.44 30.71
C ALA A 622 1.47 -4.48 32.24
N ALA A 623 1.60 -5.68 32.81
CA ALA A 623 1.66 -5.89 34.25
C ALA A 623 2.98 -5.35 34.83
N THR A 624 3.07 -4.03 34.91
CA THR A 624 4.20 -3.26 35.47
C THR A 624 3.71 -2.47 36.68
N GLY A 625 4.61 -1.82 37.42
CA GLY A 625 4.25 -0.98 38.56
C GLY A 625 3.27 0.16 38.24
N LEU A 626 3.06 0.51 36.96
CA LEU A 626 2.11 1.53 36.52
C LEU A 626 0.70 1.01 36.25
N ILE A 627 0.45 -0.30 36.34
CA ILE A 627 -0.82 -0.91 35.91
C ILE A 627 -2.03 -0.32 36.62
N GLU A 628 -1.96 -0.10 37.94
CA GLU A 628 -3.06 0.48 38.72
C GLU A 628 -3.32 1.95 38.37
N THR A 629 -2.24 2.69 38.07
CA THR A 629 -2.35 4.09 37.61
C THR A 629 -3.11 4.16 36.29
N PHE A 630 -2.82 3.24 35.36
CA PHE A 630 -3.50 3.17 34.07
C PHE A 630 -4.93 2.65 34.15
N MET A 631 -5.19 1.68 35.04
CA MET A 631 -6.52 1.12 35.25
C MET A 631 -7.42 2.07 36.05
N GLY A 632 -6.85 2.94 36.88
CA GLY A 632 -7.58 3.78 37.85
C GLY A 632 -8.15 2.97 39.03
N MET A 633 -7.85 1.68 39.09
CA MET A 633 -8.41 0.67 39.99
C MET A 633 -7.29 -0.26 40.48
N GLU A 634 -7.56 -0.96 41.57
CA GLU A 634 -6.65 -1.99 42.11
C GLU A 634 -6.40 -3.11 41.08
N ASN A 635 -5.17 -3.63 41.08
CA ASN A 635 -4.72 -4.68 40.19
C ASN A 635 -5.24 -6.08 40.62
N THR A 636 -6.55 -6.29 40.52
CA THR A 636 -7.21 -7.59 40.72
C THR A 636 -7.32 -8.37 39.41
N GLU A 637 -7.45 -9.70 39.48
CA GLU A 637 -7.64 -10.54 38.29
C GLU A 637 -8.91 -10.15 37.51
N GLU A 638 -10.00 -9.87 38.24
CA GLU A 638 -11.25 -9.41 37.65
C GLU A 638 -11.07 -8.09 36.88
N ASN A 639 -10.33 -7.13 37.45
CA ASN A 639 -10.08 -5.86 36.77
C ASN A 639 -9.14 -6.03 35.59
N ARG A 640 -8.12 -6.91 35.66
CA ARG A 640 -7.25 -7.24 34.52
C ARG A 640 -8.03 -7.85 33.35
N ALA A 641 -8.97 -8.76 33.64
CA ALA A 641 -9.78 -9.44 32.63
C ALA A 641 -10.56 -8.44 31.73
N LYS A 642 -11.04 -7.33 32.31
CA LYS A 642 -11.73 -6.24 31.58
C LYS A 642 -10.86 -5.61 30.48
N PHE A 643 -9.54 -5.61 30.65
CA PHE A 643 -8.60 -5.08 29.67
C PHE A 643 -8.11 -6.16 28.69
N VAL A 644 -7.99 -7.41 29.14
CA VAL A 644 -7.57 -8.55 28.31
C VAL A 644 -8.60 -8.90 27.24
N GLY A 645 -9.90 -8.84 27.55
CA GLY A 645 -10.96 -9.24 26.62
C GLY A 645 -11.01 -8.45 25.30
N ASN A 646 -10.35 -7.29 25.23
CA ASN A 646 -10.26 -6.46 24.03
C ASN A 646 -8.94 -6.64 23.27
N VAL A 647 -8.09 -7.59 23.67
CA VAL A 647 -6.80 -7.88 23.04
C VAL A 647 -6.93 -9.19 22.26
N PRO A 648 -6.79 -9.19 20.92
CA PRO A 648 -6.90 -10.41 20.11
C PRO A 648 -6.02 -11.57 20.56
N MET A 649 -4.79 -11.29 21.02
CA MET A 649 -3.88 -12.32 21.55
C MET A 649 -4.24 -12.84 22.96
N GLY A 650 -5.34 -12.36 23.56
CA GLY A 650 -5.88 -12.91 24.82
C GLY A 650 -5.01 -12.67 26.06
N ARG A 651 -4.02 -11.76 26.01
CA ARG A 651 -3.17 -11.41 27.15
C ARG A 651 -2.67 -9.96 27.07
N LEU A 652 -2.26 -9.42 28.21
CA LEU A 652 -1.53 -8.14 28.25
C LEU A 652 -0.10 -8.30 27.71
N CYS A 653 0.51 -7.16 27.37
CA CYS A 653 1.92 -7.10 27.01
C CYS A 653 2.78 -7.51 28.21
N THR A 654 3.87 -8.24 27.96
CA THR A 654 4.90 -8.56 28.96
C THR A 654 6.13 -7.69 28.73
N PRO A 655 6.96 -7.47 29.77
CA PRO A 655 8.21 -6.76 29.57
C PRO A 655 9.13 -7.35 28.49
N GLU A 656 9.13 -8.67 28.35
CA GLU A 656 9.91 -9.39 27.35
C GLU A 656 9.44 -9.12 25.91
N ASP A 657 8.13 -8.93 25.68
CA ASP A 657 7.61 -8.59 24.34
C ASP A 657 8.22 -7.27 23.85
N VAL A 658 8.30 -6.27 24.75
CA VAL A 658 8.90 -4.96 24.44
C VAL A 658 10.42 -5.05 24.30
N ALA A 659 11.09 -5.86 25.14
CA ALA A 659 12.53 -6.06 25.07
C ALA A 659 12.97 -6.67 23.72
N LYS A 660 12.22 -7.64 23.19
CA LYS A 660 12.47 -8.22 21.86
C LYS A 660 12.30 -7.20 20.73
N ALA A 661 11.26 -6.38 20.79
CA ALA A 661 11.04 -5.30 19.82
C ALA A 661 12.16 -4.24 19.89
N ALA A 662 12.59 -3.87 21.10
CA ALA A 662 13.70 -2.95 21.31
C ALA A 662 15.02 -3.52 20.79
N LEU A 663 15.27 -4.83 20.96
CA LEU A 663 16.46 -5.48 20.43
C LEU A 663 16.49 -5.42 18.90
N PHE A 664 15.37 -5.75 18.25
CA PHE A 664 15.26 -5.64 16.80
C PHE A 664 15.61 -4.23 16.31
N LEU A 665 14.99 -3.21 16.90
CA LEU A 665 15.21 -1.80 16.52
C LEU A 665 16.61 -1.28 16.87
N ALA A 666 17.29 -1.85 17.87
CA ALA A 666 18.66 -1.49 18.21
C ALA A 666 19.70 -2.15 17.29
N SER A 667 19.43 -3.37 16.84
CA SER A 667 20.36 -4.16 16.02
C SER A 667 20.39 -3.76 14.54
N ASP A 668 21.39 -4.24 13.81
CA ASP A 668 21.58 -4.00 12.38
C ASP A 668 20.50 -4.67 11.50
N ASP A 669 19.73 -5.61 12.06
CA ASP A 669 18.53 -6.18 11.42
C ASP A 669 17.49 -5.11 11.06
N SER A 670 17.57 -3.94 11.70
CA SER A 670 16.72 -2.77 11.43
C SER A 670 17.50 -1.62 10.78
N SER A 671 18.61 -1.90 10.12
CA SER A 671 19.52 -0.90 9.51
C SER A 671 18.85 0.05 8.51
N PHE A 672 17.77 -0.40 7.84
CA PHE A 672 16.98 0.42 6.92
C PHE A 672 15.64 0.91 7.52
N ILE A 673 15.46 0.78 8.84
CA ILE A 673 14.23 1.14 9.55
C ILE A 673 14.49 2.35 10.46
N THR A 674 13.89 3.49 10.09
CA THR A 674 13.89 4.72 10.88
C THR A 674 12.54 5.44 10.73
N GLY A 675 12.14 6.21 11.75
CA GLY A 675 10.86 6.94 11.79
C GLY A 675 9.63 6.05 12.01
N GLN A 676 9.82 4.75 12.28
CA GLN A 676 8.73 3.80 12.44
C GLN A 676 8.16 3.81 13.86
N GLN A 677 6.90 3.39 13.93
CA GLN A 677 6.10 3.28 15.14
C GLN A 677 5.68 1.82 15.28
N LEU A 678 6.44 1.05 16.03
CA LEU A 678 6.24 -0.38 16.17
C LEU A 678 5.26 -0.67 17.31
N GLU A 679 4.04 -1.06 16.95
CA GLU A 679 3.01 -1.47 17.91
C GLU A 679 3.33 -2.85 18.49
N VAL A 680 3.39 -2.93 19.83
CA VAL A 680 3.63 -4.17 20.59
C VAL A 680 2.44 -4.39 21.51
N ASP A 681 1.30 -4.75 20.91
CA ASP A 681 0.01 -4.56 21.55
C ASP A 681 -0.97 -5.74 21.46
N GLY A 682 -0.50 -6.87 20.93
CA GLY A 682 -1.31 -8.07 20.79
C GLY A 682 -2.49 -7.93 19.83
N GLY A 683 -2.42 -7.00 18.88
CA GLY A 683 -3.49 -6.70 17.92
C GLY A 683 -4.54 -5.76 18.48
N ARG A 684 -4.30 -5.06 19.61
CA ARG A 684 -5.30 -4.12 20.16
C ARG A 684 -5.53 -2.90 19.26
N GLY A 685 -4.56 -2.59 18.41
CA GLY A 685 -4.38 -1.44 17.52
C GLY A 685 -4.97 -1.58 16.13
N ILE A 686 -5.41 -2.81 15.77
CA ILE A 686 -6.19 -3.13 14.57
C ILE A 686 -7.69 -3.03 14.87
#